data_AF-A0A441I924-F1
#
_entry.id   AF-A0A441I924-F1
#
_cell.length_a   1.000
_cell.length_b   1.000
_cell.length_c   1.000
_cell.angle_alpha   90.00
_cell.angle_beta   90.00
_cell.angle_gamma   90.00
#
_symmetry.space_group_name_H-M   'P 1'
#
loop_
_entity.id
_entity.type
_entity.pdbx_description
1 polymer ?
#
loop_
_entity_poly.entity_id
_entity_poly.type
_entity_poly.pdbx_seq_one_letter_code
_entity_poly.pdbx_strand_id
1 'polypeptide(L)'
;MKNLWNDADAEKMVADYAKQGVRRDLALRVYTTRLLGGEPRLVLHGGGNTSCKTKATDLVGDEWDVLCVKGSGWDMAVIEPQGLPAVKMGALLKARALDTLSDEDMVALQRSNLIDPASPNPSVETLLHAFLPLKFVDHTHSTAILAIVDQENSKALVKTVFGDKMGYVPYIKPGFELAKVAADVFDADPSVEGLILDKHGIFTFGDDAKQAYDRMIHYVTIAEDYIAKNGKPQATKAALPVKLAKASDIAPTLRGAVAVARGEGRFDRMISDFRTSDAIVDFINSARIAELAGRGVSTPDLSIRIKTGPMAVPAPDADKLGDYKAAVRSHVEAFAKDYRAYFETNDALDDVKRTMLDPMPRLTLVPGLGMFGHGRTLKDAKIASDVGEMWIEAVRGAEAIGNFQPLSKADLFPLEYWSLEQAKLASNKPKPLTGQVALITGGAGAIGAATAKLFAANGAHAVIVDLDPAKAAEAAKAAGNNSIGVGADITSPAEVRAAFDKAVAVYCGVDILVSNAGAAWEGRIGEIDDALLRKSFELNFFAHQSAAQNAVRIMLEQGTGGVLLFNTSKQAVNPGPKFGAYGLPKAATLFLSRQYALDYGAYGIRSNAVNADRIRSGLLTDAMIASRSGARGVSEKEYMSGNLLGQEVTADDVAQAFLHQALAERTTADVTTVDGGNIAAALR
;
A
#
# COMPACT_ATOMS: atom_id res chain seq x y z
N MET A 1 4.94 29.59 -0.69
CA MET A 1 4.23 28.57 -1.50
C MET A 1 3.65 29.23 -2.75
N LYS A 2 3.62 28.54 -3.89
CA LYS A 2 3.04 29.11 -5.13
C LYS A 2 1.52 29.03 -5.09
N ASN A 3 0.84 30.14 -5.33
CA ASN A 3 -0.60 30.16 -5.56
C ASN A 3 -0.92 29.60 -6.95
N LEU A 4 -1.76 28.56 -7.03
CA LEU A 4 -2.10 27.86 -8.26
C LEU A 4 -3.50 28.20 -8.81
N TRP A 5 -4.19 29.17 -8.20
CA TRP A 5 -5.49 29.62 -8.70
C TRP A 5 -5.38 30.21 -10.11
N ASN A 6 -6.30 29.81 -10.99
CA ASN A 6 -6.45 30.36 -12.32
C ASN A 6 -7.93 30.63 -12.62
N ASP A 7 -8.26 31.88 -12.95
CA ASP A 7 -9.65 32.29 -13.18
C ASP A 7 -10.28 31.54 -14.38
N ALA A 8 -9.53 31.32 -15.46
CA ALA A 8 -10.05 30.64 -16.65
C ALA A 8 -10.37 29.16 -16.37
N ASP A 9 -9.51 28.47 -15.63
CA ASP A 9 -9.73 27.08 -15.23
C ASP A 9 -10.91 26.94 -14.26
N ALA A 10 -11.03 27.87 -13.30
CA ALA A 10 -12.14 27.93 -12.35
C ALA A 10 -13.48 28.13 -13.09
N GLU A 11 -13.56 29.11 -14.00
CA GLU A 11 -14.78 29.37 -14.79
C GLU A 11 -15.12 28.21 -15.73
N LYS A 12 -14.11 27.58 -16.34
CA LYS A 12 -14.31 26.39 -17.16
C LYS A 12 -14.93 25.26 -16.33
N MET A 13 -14.39 24.99 -15.14
CA MET A 13 -14.93 23.95 -14.24
C MET A 13 -16.37 24.26 -13.83
N VAL A 14 -16.69 25.52 -13.53
CA VAL A 14 -18.08 25.95 -13.27
C VAL A 14 -18.98 25.67 -14.47
N ALA A 15 -18.57 26.05 -15.68
CA ALA A 15 -19.37 25.83 -16.89
C ALA A 15 -19.58 24.35 -17.19
N ASP A 16 -18.58 23.50 -16.96
CA ASP A 16 -18.69 22.06 -17.20
C ASP A 16 -19.57 21.34 -16.18
N TYR A 17 -19.50 21.72 -14.90
CA TYR A 17 -20.38 21.18 -13.86
C TYR A 17 -21.81 21.74 -13.92
N ALA A 18 -21.99 22.98 -14.40
CA ALA A 18 -23.33 23.53 -14.61
C ALA A 18 -24.16 22.68 -15.59
N LYS A 19 -23.53 22.07 -16.60
CA LYS A 19 -24.18 21.11 -17.54
C LYS A 19 -24.69 19.85 -16.83
N GLN A 20 -24.19 19.56 -15.63
CA GLN A 20 -24.56 18.42 -14.79
C GLN A 20 -25.50 18.83 -13.63
N GLY A 21 -26.00 20.08 -13.63
CA GLY A 21 -26.88 20.60 -12.58
C GLY A 21 -26.18 20.97 -11.27
N VAL A 22 -24.84 21.03 -11.26
CA VAL A 22 -24.07 21.40 -10.07
C VAL A 22 -23.97 22.92 -9.97
N ARG A 23 -24.26 23.46 -8.79
CA ARG A 23 -24.20 24.91 -8.52
C ARG A 23 -22.77 25.44 -8.56
N ARG A 24 -22.62 26.72 -8.91
CA ARG A 24 -21.32 27.42 -8.99
C ARG A 24 -20.47 27.27 -7.74
N ASP A 25 -21.05 27.46 -6.56
CA ASP A 25 -20.31 27.37 -5.29
C ASP A 25 -19.66 26.00 -5.10
N LEU A 26 -20.41 24.93 -5.40
CA LEU A 26 -19.93 23.56 -5.27
C LEU A 26 -18.85 23.25 -6.32
N ALA A 27 -19.02 23.74 -7.56
CA ALA A 27 -18.00 23.59 -8.60
C ALA A 27 -16.69 24.31 -8.25
N LEU A 28 -16.77 25.55 -7.74
CA LEU A 28 -15.60 26.29 -7.24
C LEU A 28 -15.00 25.62 -6.01
N ARG A 29 -15.82 24.96 -5.17
CA ARG A 29 -15.29 24.19 -4.06
C ARG A 29 -14.50 23.00 -4.55
N VAL A 30 -15.02 22.20 -5.48
CA VAL A 30 -14.29 21.09 -6.09
C VAL A 30 -12.96 21.57 -6.69
N TYR A 31 -12.96 22.70 -7.40
CA TYR A 31 -11.75 23.29 -7.99
C TYR A 31 -10.67 23.53 -6.92
N THR A 32 -11.01 24.28 -5.88
CA THR A 32 -10.07 24.65 -4.80
C THR A 32 -9.66 23.48 -3.94
N THR A 33 -10.55 22.52 -3.67
CA THR A 33 -10.21 21.27 -2.97
C THR A 33 -9.16 20.48 -3.74
N ARG A 34 -9.24 20.44 -5.08
CA ARG A 34 -8.21 19.81 -5.93
C ARG A 34 -6.90 20.56 -5.93
N LEU A 35 -6.93 21.90 -5.91
CA LEU A 35 -5.70 22.70 -5.77
C LEU A 35 -4.99 22.42 -4.45
N LEU A 36 -5.73 22.32 -3.35
CA LEU A 36 -5.18 21.99 -2.03
C LEU A 36 -4.67 20.55 -1.97
N GLY A 37 -5.46 19.58 -2.45
CA GLY A 37 -5.08 18.17 -2.47
C GLY A 37 -3.94 17.82 -3.45
N GLY A 38 -3.72 18.66 -4.46
CA GLY A 38 -2.62 18.51 -5.42
C GLY A 38 -1.24 18.94 -4.89
N GLU A 39 -1.16 19.56 -3.72
CA GLU A 39 0.09 19.94 -3.05
C GLU A 39 0.30 19.10 -1.79
N PRO A 40 1.19 18.07 -1.84
CA PRO A 40 1.45 17.17 -0.72
C PRO A 40 1.87 17.85 0.59
N ARG A 41 2.48 19.05 0.52
CA ARG A 41 2.89 19.83 1.69
C ARG A 41 1.74 20.55 2.39
N LEU A 42 0.55 20.57 1.80
CA LEU A 42 -0.67 21.05 2.44
C LEU A 42 -1.46 19.88 3.03
N VAL A 43 -1.72 18.85 2.23
CA VAL A 43 -2.57 17.73 2.61
C VAL A 43 -2.09 16.45 1.93
N LEU A 44 -2.19 15.33 2.65
CA LEU A 44 -1.82 14.02 2.15
C LEU A 44 -2.72 12.92 2.74
N HIS A 45 -3.05 11.89 1.93
CA HIS A 45 -3.71 10.62 2.32
C HIS A 45 -4.90 10.68 3.28
N GLY A 46 -5.81 11.62 3.04
CA GLY A 46 -7.09 11.70 3.77
C GLY A 46 -7.07 12.61 5.00
N GLY A 47 -5.97 13.33 5.24
CA GLY A 47 -5.97 14.54 6.05
C GLY A 47 -6.67 15.71 5.35
N GLY A 48 -6.85 16.82 6.06
CA GLY A 48 -7.52 18.04 5.58
C GLY A 48 -9.01 17.88 5.28
N ASN A 49 -9.73 19.00 5.32
CA ASN A 49 -11.16 19.07 5.01
C ASN A 49 -11.50 20.39 4.32
N THR A 50 -12.47 20.37 3.42
CA THR A 50 -12.97 21.59 2.78
C THR A 50 -14.48 21.57 2.78
N SER A 51 -15.10 22.73 2.95
CA SER A 51 -16.54 22.88 2.85
C SER A 51 -16.96 24.14 2.12
N CYS A 52 -18.19 24.14 1.60
CA CYS A 52 -18.90 25.35 1.22
C CYS A 52 -20.35 25.31 1.72
N LYS A 53 -20.84 26.46 2.18
CA LYS A 53 -22.25 26.69 2.51
C LYS A 53 -22.97 27.16 1.25
N THR A 54 -24.02 26.46 0.86
CA THR A 54 -24.82 26.78 -0.35
C THR A 54 -26.24 26.25 -0.16
N LYS A 55 -27.03 26.14 -1.23
CA LYS A 55 -28.31 25.45 -1.16
C LYS A 55 -28.34 24.19 -2.02
N ALA A 56 -29.15 23.23 -1.63
CA ALA A 56 -29.41 22.00 -2.38
C ALA A 56 -30.89 21.67 -2.37
N THR A 57 -31.33 20.98 -3.41
CA THR A 57 -32.72 20.53 -3.57
C THR A 57 -32.80 19.04 -3.27
N ASP A 58 -33.77 18.63 -2.46
CA ASP A 58 -33.98 17.21 -2.15
C ASP A 58 -34.85 16.49 -3.20
N LEU A 59 -35.12 15.20 -2.97
CA LEU A 59 -35.86 14.35 -3.91
C LEU A 59 -37.32 14.76 -4.12
N VAL A 60 -37.91 15.53 -3.21
CA VAL A 60 -39.30 16.00 -3.31
C VAL A 60 -39.40 17.45 -3.78
N GLY A 61 -38.25 18.10 -4.04
CA GLY A 61 -38.17 19.44 -4.62
C GLY A 61 -38.00 20.57 -3.61
N ASP A 62 -37.83 20.26 -2.32
CA ASP A 62 -37.62 21.28 -1.29
C ASP A 62 -36.18 21.82 -1.36
N GLU A 63 -36.01 23.14 -1.24
CA GLU A 63 -34.70 23.79 -1.20
C GLU A 63 -34.24 23.97 0.26
N TRP A 64 -33.01 23.55 0.55
CA TRP A 64 -32.41 23.58 1.88
C TRP A 64 -31.09 24.35 1.87
N ASP A 65 -30.83 25.14 2.91
CA ASP A 65 -29.48 25.61 3.22
C ASP A 65 -28.63 24.44 3.73
N VAL A 66 -27.50 24.20 3.08
CA VAL A 66 -26.66 23.03 3.31
C VAL A 66 -25.18 23.39 3.44
N LEU A 67 -24.47 22.56 4.20
CA LEU A 67 -23.02 22.48 4.17
C LEU A 67 -22.64 21.32 3.25
N CYS A 68 -21.97 21.61 2.13
CA CYS A 68 -21.28 20.59 1.36
C CYS A 68 -19.86 20.47 1.90
N VAL A 69 -19.52 19.33 2.50
CA VAL A 69 -18.25 19.12 3.22
C VAL A 69 -17.60 17.82 2.78
N LYS A 70 -16.26 17.74 2.80
CA LYS A 70 -15.51 16.55 2.38
C LYS A 70 -16.04 15.28 3.05
N GLY A 71 -16.35 14.29 2.22
CA GLY A 71 -16.71 12.95 2.66
C GLY A 71 -15.50 12.19 3.21
N SER A 72 -15.75 11.36 4.21
CA SER A 72 -14.76 10.43 4.75
C SER A 72 -14.29 9.46 3.64
N GLY A 73 -12.96 9.26 3.55
CA GLY A 73 -12.34 8.36 2.56
C GLY A 73 -12.11 8.94 1.15
N TRP A 74 -12.60 10.14 0.84
CA TRP A 74 -12.32 10.80 -0.44
C TRP A 74 -10.97 11.51 -0.46
N ASP A 75 -10.26 11.38 -1.59
CA ASP A 75 -9.01 12.06 -1.91
C ASP A 75 -9.31 13.45 -2.49
N MET A 76 -8.75 14.49 -1.84
CA MET A 76 -8.95 15.89 -2.24
C MET A 76 -8.37 16.19 -3.64
N ALA A 77 -7.27 15.53 -4.03
CA ALA A 77 -6.59 15.80 -5.30
C ALA A 77 -7.46 15.47 -6.53
N VAL A 78 -8.42 14.56 -6.37
CA VAL A 78 -9.28 14.03 -7.44
C VAL A 78 -10.76 14.07 -7.07
N ILE A 79 -11.15 14.85 -6.04
CA ILE A 79 -12.52 14.87 -5.53
C ILE A 79 -13.51 15.32 -6.60
N GLU A 80 -14.71 14.74 -6.59
CA GLU A 80 -15.84 15.12 -7.45
C GLU A 80 -16.98 15.67 -6.57
N PRO A 81 -18.03 16.32 -7.13
CA PRO A 81 -19.15 16.85 -6.34
C PRO A 81 -19.76 15.84 -5.35
N GLN A 82 -19.82 14.55 -5.69
CA GLN A 82 -20.32 13.47 -4.84
C GLN A 82 -19.44 13.21 -3.61
N GLY A 83 -18.18 13.63 -3.65
CA GLY A 83 -17.27 13.61 -2.51
C GLY A 83 -17.51 14.73 -1.50
N LEU A 84 -18.45 15.65 -1.75
CA LEU A 84 -18.84 16.75 -0.87
C LEU A 84 -20.32 16.60 -0.45
N PRO A 85 -20.68 15.59 0.38
CA PRO A 85 -22.04 15.38 0.88
C PRO A 85 -22.67 16.68 1.41
N ALA A 86 -23.91 16.93 0.99
CA ALA A 86 -24.70 18.08 1.43
C ALA A 86 -25.50 17.72 2.70
N VAL A 87 -25.24 18.45 3.79
CA VAL A 87 -25.88 18.25 5.10
C VAL A 87 -26.69 19.49 5.47
N LYS A 88 -27.95 19.32 5.90
CA LYS A 88 -28.84 20.43 6.27
C LYS A 88 -28.27 21.29 7.41
N MET A 89 -28.06 22.58 7.16
CA MET A 89 -27.38 23.50 8.09
C MET A 89 -28.15 23.72 9.40
N GLY A 90 -29.48 23.80 9.34
CA GLY A 90 -30.30 24.15 10.49
C GLY A 90 -30.13 23.19 11.68
N ALA A 91 -29.97 21.89 11.41
CA ALA A 91 -29.74 20.90 12.47
C ALA A 91 -28.31 20.98 13.03
N LEU A 92 -27.31 21.19 12.16
CA LEU A 92 -25.92 21.36 12.57
C LEU A 92 -25.76 22.57 13.49
N LEU A 93 -26.27 23.74 13.10
CA LEU A 93 -26.18 24.96 13.91
C LEU A 93 -26.84 24.83 15.28
N LYS A 94 -27.99 24.13 15.37
CA LYS A 94 -28.68 23.86 16.64
C LYS A 94 -27.83 23.00 17.58
N ALA A 95 -26.98 22.11 17.05
CA ALA A 95 -26.12 21.28 17.87
C ALA A 95 -25.12 22.10 18.69
N ARG A 96 -24.76 23.31 18.26
CA ARG A 96 -23.85 24.21 19.02
C ARG A 96 -24.38 24.52 20.42
N ALA A 97 -25.70 24.55 20.59
CA ALA A 97 -26.36 24.83 21.87
C ALA A 97 -26.35 23.63 22.84
N LEU A 98 -25.92 22.45 22.41
CA LEU A 98 -25.79 21.29 23.28
C LEU A 98 -24.54 21.42 24.16
N ASP A 99 -24.64 20.92 25.40
CA ASP A 99 -23.50 20.86 26.31
C ASP A 99 -22.51 19.78 25.85
N THR A 100 -23.02 18.59 25.54
CA THR A 100 -22.25 17.41 25.10
C THR A 100 -22.92 16.73 23.92
N LEU A 101 -22.13 16.13 23.04
CA LEU A 101 -22.60 15.29 21.94
C LEU A 101 -21.61 14.14 21.74
N SER A 102 -22.08 12.90 21.82
CA SER A 102 -21.23 11.73 21.59
C SER A 102 -20.82 11.63 20.12
N ASP A 103 -19.73 10.91 19.82
CA ASP A 103 -19.30 10.69 18.44
C ASP A 103 -20.37 9.95 17.60
N GLU A 104 -21.08 9.01 18.23
CA GLU A 104 -22.16 8.25 17.60
C GLU A 104 -23.37 9.15 17.28
N ASP A 105 -23.79 9.97 18.23
CA ASP A 105 -24.90 10.92 18.04
C ASP A 105 -24.52 12.02 17.05
N MET A 106 -23.25 12.46 17.03
CA MET A 106 -22.74 13.41 16.04
C MET A 106 -22.83 12.83 14.63
N VAL A 107 -22.38 11.60 14.43
CA VAL A 107 -22.50 10.92 13.11
C VAL A 107 -23.96 10.68 12.74
N ALA A 108 -24.81 10.28 13.69
CA ALA A 108 -26.24 10.09 13.47
C ALA A 108 -26.93 11.40 13.08
N LEU A 109 -26.60 12.53 13.74
CA LEU A 109 -27.08 13.86 13.41
C LEU A 109 -26.69 14.25 11.98
N GLN A 110 -25.42 14.05 11.61
CA GLN A 110 -24.94 14.36 10.26
C GLN A 110 -25.63 13.50 9.20
N ARG A 111 -25.69 12.18 9.40
CA ARG A 111 -26.29 11.24 8.43
C ARG A 111 -27.79 11.43 8.25
N SER A 112 -28.53 11.65 9.34
CA SER A 112 -29.99 11.89 9.28
C SER A 112 -30.36 13.20 8.58
N ASN A 113 -29.39 14.10 8.40
CA ASN A 113 -29.56 15.40 7.74
C ASN A 113 -28.90 15.47 6.36
N LEU A 114 -28.47 14.35 5.79
CA LEU A 114 -28.02 14.31 4.39
C LEU A 114 -29.18 14.61 3.43
N ILE A 115 -28.91 15.39 2.39
CA ILE A 115 -29.85 15.57 1.27
C ILE A 115 -29.98 14.28 0.46
N ASP A 116 -28.84 13.64 0.18
CA ASP A 116 -28.78 12.34 -0.48
C ASP A 116 -28.30 11.27 0.52
N PRO A 117 -29.18 10.35 0.96
CA PRO A 117 -28.81 9.28 1.89
C PRO A 117 -27.75 8.31 1.35
N ALA A 118 -27.53 8.25 0.03
CA ALA A 118 -26.50 7.42 -0.60
C ALA A 118 -25.11 8.08 -0.59
N SER A 119 -25.03 9.36 -0.21
CA SER A 119 -23.77 10.07 -0.10
C SER A 119 -22.87 9.48 0.99
N PRO A 120 -21.53 9.65 0.86
CA PRO A 120 -20.59 9.18 1.87
C PRO A 120 -20.82 9.87 3.22
N ASN A 121 -20.30 9.28 4.30
CA ASN A 121 -20.28 9.94 5.60
C ASN A 121 -19.56 11.29 5.52
N PRO A 122 -20.15 12.39 6.01
CA PRO A 122 -19.45 13.66 6.17
C PRO A 122 -18.19 13.51 7.06
N SER A 123 -17.27 14.48 6.98
CA SER A 123 -16.10 14.51 7.87
C SER A 123 -16.52 14.64 9.34
N VAL A 124 -15.73 14.08 10.26
CA VAL A 124 -15.92 14.27 11.70
C VAL A 124 -15.86 15.74 12.13
N GLU A 125 -15.16 16.58 11.36
CA GLU A 125 -15.05 18.02 11.61
C GLU A 125 -16.20 18.84 11.02
N THR A 126 -17.24 18.20 10.49
CA THR A 126 -18.41 18.87 9.87
C THR A 126 -19.00 19.97 10.75
N LEU A 127 -19.07 19.77 12.07
CA LEU A 127 -19.60 20.78 12.99
C LEU A 127 -18.71 22.01 13.10
N LEU A 128 -17.38 21.86 13.06
CA LEU A 128 -16.44 22.98 13.06
C LEU A 128 -16.65 23.82 11.80
N HIS A 129 -16.73 23.18 10.63
CA HIS A 129 -17.03 23.82 9.36
C HIS A 129 -18.40 24.52 9.37
N ALA A 130 -19.40 23.96 10.06
CA ALA A 130 -20.73 24.55 10.18
C ALA A 130 -20.77 25.78 11.10
N PHE A 131 -20.04 25.76 12.22
CA PHE A 131 -20.08 26.81 13.24
C PHE A 131 -19.33 28.08 12.84
N LEU A 132 -18.35 27.98 11.94
CA LEU A 132 -17.73 29.16 11.33
C LEU A 132 -18.71 29.81 10.33
N PRO A 133 -19.00 31.13 10.41
CA PRO A 133 -20.08 31.74 9.64
C PRO A 133 -19.77 31.91 8.14
N LEU A 134 -18.49 31.88 7.77
CA LEU A 134 -18.06 32.16 6.40
C LEU A 134 -18.45 31.06 5.42
N LYS A 135 -18.65 31.45 4.16
CA LYS A 135 -19.21 30.58 3.12
C LYS A 135 -18.27 29.41 2.76
N PHE A 136 -16.99 29.68 2.60
CA PHE A 136 -15.97 28.69 2.25
C PHE A 136 -15.00 28.52 3.41
N VAL A 137 -14.71 27.27 3.76
CA VAL A 137 -13.79 26.93 4.85
C VAL A 137 -12.84 25.84 4.35
N ASP A 138 -11.55 26.06 4.52
CA ASP A 138 -10.46 25.17 4.14
C ASP A 138 -9.70 24.75 5.40
N HIS A 139 -9.34 23.49 5.49
CA HIS A 139 -8.52 22.91 6.53
C HIS A 139 -7.40 22.07 5.92
N THR A 140 -6.17 22.33 6.32
CA THR A 140 -5.00 21.57 5.88
C THR A 140 -4.08 21.24 7.05
N HIS A 141 -3.23 20.24 6.82
CA HIS A 141 -2.20 19.76 7.76
C HIS A 141 -0.81 20.12 7.24
N SER A 142 -0.64 21.40 6.85
CA SER A 142 0.57 21.82 6.14
C SER A 142 1.84 21.54 6.95
N THR A 143 2.86 20.96 6.32
CA THR A 143 4.15 20.64 6.97
C THR A 143 4.79 21.86 7.64
N ALA A 144 4.69 23.04 7.03
CA ALA A 144 5.18 24.29 7.59
C ALA A 144 4.37 24.75 8.81
N ILE A 145 3.06 24.55 8.81
CA ILE A 145 2.22 24.86 9.97
C ILE A 145 2.51 23.88 11.10
N LEU A 146 2.61 22.57 10.81
CA LEU A 146 2.98 21.54 11.78
C LEU A 146 4.32 21.84 12.43
N ALA A 147 5.32 22.29 11.66
CA ALA A 147 6.60 22.72 12.22
C ALA A 147 6.48 23.86 13.26
N ILE A 148 5.48 24.73 13.13
CA ILE A 148 5.21 25.84 14.05
C ILE A 148 4.39 25.38 15.27
N VAL A 149 3.39 24.52 15.06
CA VAL A 149 2.50 24.08 16.15
C VAL A 149 3.06 22.91 16.96
N ASP A 150 3.95 22.10 16.40
CA ASP A 150 4.64 21.01 17.11
C ASP A 150 5.85 21.50 17.91
N GLN A 151 5.66 22.60 18.65
CA GLN A 151 6.64 23.21 19.55
C GLN A 151 6.13 23.21 20.99
N GLU A 152 7.03 23.24 21.97
CA GLU A 152 6.65 23.39 23.39
C GLU A 152 5.87 24.68 23.65
N ASN A 153 6.28 25.77 23.00
CA ASN A 153 5.74 27.12 23.17
C ASN A 153 4.93 27.59 21.96
N SER A 154 4.21 26.67 21.30
CA SER A 154 3.50 26.92 20.03
C SER A 154 2.62 28.17 20.06
N LYS A 155 1.86 28.42 21.13
CA LYS A 155 1.00 29.61 21.28
C LYS A 155 1.75 30.93 21.08
N ALA A 156 2.91 31.08 21.72
CA ALA A 156 3.72 32.29 21.62
C ALA A 156 4.34 32.42 20.22
N LEU A 157 4.77 31.30 19.65
CA LEU A 157 5.34 31.25 18.32
C LEU A 157 4.30 31.60 17.24
N VAL A 158 3.09 31.04 17.31
CA VAL A 158 1.96 31.37 16.44
C VAL A 158 1.70 32.88 16.45
N LYS A 159 1.69 33.51 17.62
CA LYS A 159 1.54 34.97 17.75
C LYS A 159 2.68 35.73 17.07
N THR A 160 3.91 35.26 17.21
CA THR A 160 5.09 35.87 16.56
C THR A 160 5.06 35.75 15.05
N VAL A 161 4.58 34.61 14.54
CA VAL A 161 4.62 34.28 13.10
C VAL A 161 3.46 34.92 12.35
N PHE A 162 2.24 34.84 12.91
CA PHE A 162 1.01 35.24 12.21
C PHE A 162 0.36 36.53 12.76
N GLY A 163 0.87 37.05 13.88
CA GLY A 163 0.31 38.22 14.53
C GLY A 163 -1.12 38.00 15.00
N ASP A 164 -1.99 38.97 14.75
CA ASP A 164 -3.36 39.02 15.28
C ASP A 164 -4.37 38.47 14.28
N LYS A 165 -3.92 38.08 13.08
CA LYS A 165 -4.79 37.64 11.99
C LYS A 165 -5.18 36.18 12.04
N MET A 166 -4.56 35.38 12.91
CA MET A 166 -4.86 33.97 13.09
C MET A 166 -5.22 33.70 14.55
N GLY A 167 -6.42 33.18 14.78
CA GLY A 167 -6.86 32.75 16.11
C GLY A 167 -6.12 31.48 16.55
N TYR A 168 -5.68 31.40 17.80
CA TYR A 168 -5.05 30.19 18.34
C TYR A 168 -6.08 29.34 19.09
N VAL A 169 -6.24 28.10 18.65
CA VAL A 169 -7.09 27.09 19.28
C VAL A 169 -6.17 26.08 19.99
N PRO A 170 -6.27 25.92 21.33
CA PRO A 170 -5.48 24.93 22.05
C PRO A 170 -5.81 23.52 21.57
N TYR A 171 -4.91 22.56 21.81
CA TYR A 171 -5.17 21.18 21.41
C TYR A 171 -6.42 20.64 22.12
N ILE A 172 -7.35 20.15 21.32
CA ILE A 172 -8.55 19.43 21.73
C ILE A 172 -8.71 18.29 20.73
N LYS A 173 -9.08 17.11 21.21
CA LYS A 173 -9.38 15.97 20.35
C LYS A 173 -10.42 16.38 19.28
N PRO A 174 -10.17 16.16 17.98
CA PRO A 174 -11.16 16.39 16.93
C PRO A 174 -12.53 15.81 17.26
N GLY A 175 -13.58 16.61 17.05
CA GLY A 175 -14.96 16.27 17.40
C GLY A 175 -15.79 17.51 17.81
N PHE A 176 -16.86 17.27 18.57
CA PHE A 176 -17.82 18.31 18.96
C PHE A 176 -17.20 19.43 19.82
N GLU A 177 -16.35 19.07 20.79
CA GLU A 177 -15.73 20.06 21.69
C GLU A 177 -14.79 20.99 20.93
N LEU A 178 -13.94 20.44 20.06
CA LEU A 178 -13.06 21.23 19.18
C LEU A 178 -13.88 22.20 18.32
N ALA A 179 -15.01 21.76 17.77
CA ALA A 179 -15.88 22.61 16.96
C ALA A 179 -16.41 23.81 17.77
N LYS A 180 -16.82 23.60 19.03
CA LYS A 180 -17.27 24.68 19.92
C LYS A 180 -16.15 25.66 20.23
N VAL A 181 -14.99 25.17 20.66
CA VAL A 181 -13.86 26.05 21.02
C VAL A 181 -13.34 26.83 19.83
N ALA A 182 -13.26 26.22 18.64
CA ALA A 182 -12.89 26.93 17.41
C ALA A 182 -13.88 28.06 17.09
N ALA A 183 -15.18 27.81 17.26
CA ALA A 183 -16.21 28.84 17.06
C ALA A 183 -16.16 29.94 18.12
N ASP A 184 -15.87 29.60 19.39
CA ASP A 184 -15.75 30.57 20.46
C ASP A 184 -14.51 31.48 20.28
N VAL A 185 -13.40 30.92 19.78
CA VAL A 185 -12.21 31.71 19.40
C VAL A 185 -12.55 32.68 18.27
N PHE A 186 -13.30 32.23 17.26
CA PHE A 186 -13.75 33.12 16.18
C PHE A 186 -14.72 34.20 16.68
N ASP A 187 -15.70 33.85 17.52
CA ASP A 187 -16.70 34.80 18.02
C ASP A 187 -16.08 35.86 18.94
N ALA A 188 -14.99 35.52 19.64
CA ALA A 188 -14.22 36.46 20.45
C ALA A 188 -13.47 37.51 19.59
N ASP A 189 -13.05 37.15 18.39
CA ASP A 189 -12.43 38.07 17.42
C ASP A 189 -12.79 37.70 15.97
N PRO A 190 -13.92 38.21 15.44
CA PRO A 190 -14.34 37.92 14.07
C PRO A 190 -13.44 38.56 12.99
N SER A 191 -12.40 39.30 13.37
CA SER A 191 -11.45 39.94 12.43
C SER A 191 -10.33 39.01 11.97
N VAL A 192 -10.19 37.84 12.61
CA VAL A 192 -9.25 36.80 12.20
C VAL A 192 -9.62 36.23 10.83
N GLU A 193 -8.61 35.81 10.08
CA GLU A 193 -8.75 35.29 8.72
C GLU A 193 -8.64 33.75 8.65
N GLY A 194 -8.32 33.15 9.80
CA GLY A 194 -8.17 31.73 9.98
C GLY A 194 -7.91 31.35 11.44
N LEU A 195 -7.82 30.05 11.69
CA LEU A 195 -7.51 29.47 13.00
C LEU A 195 -6.29 28.55 12.86
N ILE A 196 -5.40 28.60 13.85
CA ILE A 196 -4.31 27.65 14.04
C ILE A 196 -4.70 26.73 15.20
N LEU A 197 -4.83 25.45 14.90
CA LEU A 197 -5.10 24.42 15.89
C LEU A 197 -3.77 23.80 16.32
N ASP A 198 -3.50 23.90 17.62
CA ASP A 198 -2.27 23.37 18.20
C ASP A 198 -2.15 21.85 17.96
N LYS A 199 -0.95 21.40 17.59
CA LYS A 199 -0.63 20.00 17.24
C LYS A 199 -1.46 19.40 16.11
N HIS A 200 -2.22 20.21 15.36
CA HIS A 200 -3.15 19.69 14.37
C HIS A 200 -2.97 20.33 13.00
N GLY A 201 -3.20 21.64 12.84
CA GLY A 201 -3.12 22.27 11.52
C GLY A 201 -3.71 23.67 11.45
N ILE A 202 -4.14 24.06 10.25
CA ILE A 202 -4.65 25.40 9.94
C ILE A 202 -6.05 25.32 9.33
N PHE A 203 -6.90 26.26 9.70
CA PHE A 203 -8.14 26.59 9.02
C PHE A 203 -8.05 27.99 8.42
N THR A 204 -8.52 28.17 7.19
CA THR A 204 -8.80 29.48 6.61
C THR A 204 -10.21 29.51 6.07
N PHE A 205 -10.76 30.70 5.93
CA PHE A 205 -12.14 30.85 5.49
C PHE A 205 -12.37 32.16 4.74
N GLY A 206 -13.45 32.25 3.99
CA GLY A 206 -13.80 33.42 3.19
C GLY A 206 -15.22 33.41 2.64
N ASP A 207 -15.65 34.56 2.12
CA ASP A 207 -16.96 34.73 1.49
C ASP A 207 -17.04 34.05 0.12
N ASP A 208 -15.89 33.85 -0.51
CA ASP A 208 -15.73 33.12 -1.76
C ASP A 208 -14.57 32.10 -1.70
N ALA A 209 -14.58 31.16 -2.65
CA ALA A 209 -13.61 30.07 -2.71
C ALA A 209 -12.17 30.56 -2.92
N LYS A 210 -11.98 31.64 -3.68
CA LYS A 210 -10.66 32.20 -3.98
C LYS A 210 -10.07 32.83 -2.72
N GLN A 211 -10.86 33.60 -1.98
CA GLN A 211 -10.40 34.23 -0.75
C GLN A 211 -9.96 33.21 0.31
N ALA A 212 -10.72 32.14 0.53
CA ALA A 212 -10.34 31.08 1.47
C ALA A 212 -9.03 30.40 1.06
N TYR A 213 -8.89 30.09 -0.23
CA TYR A 213 -7.68 29.48 -0.80
C TYR A 213 -6.46 30.42 -0.76
N ASP A 214 -6.62 31.67 -1.15
CA ASP A 214 -5.55 32.68 -1.14
C ASP A 214 -5.01 32.87 0.29
N ARG A 215 -5.88 32.90 1.29
CA ARG A 215 -5.50 32.94 2.71
C ARG A 215 -4.72 31.71 3.11
N MET A 216 -5.15 30.50 2.70
CA MET A 216 -4.42 29.26 3.00
C MET A 216 -2.98 29.33 2.46
N ILE A 217 -2.82 29.68 1.19
CA ILE A 217 -1.50 29.81 0.57
C ILE A 217 -0.68 30.92 1.23
N HIS A 218 -1.29 32.05 1.56
CA HIS A 218 -0.62 33.18 2.20
C HIS A 218 -0.04 32.82 3.56
N TYR A 219 -0.85 32.27 4.48
CA TYR A 219 -0.40 31.96 5.84
C TYR A 219 0.57 30.77 5.86
N VAL A 220 0.38 29.77 4.99
CA VAL A 220 1.39 28.71 4.83
C VAL A 220 2.71 29.28 4.32
N THR A 221 2.67 30.24 3.39
CA THR A 221 3.89 30.92 2.90
C THR A 221 4.59 31.70 4.02
N ILE A 222 3.84 32.39 4.88
CA ILE A 222 4.42 33.07 6.06
C ILE A 222 5.16 32.07 6.95
N ALA A 223 4.59 30.88 7.18
CA ALA A 223 5.23 29.84 7.97
C ALA A 223 6.51 29.30 7.28
N GLU A 224 6.45 29.01 5.97
CA GLU A 224 7.62 28.60 5.18
C GLU A 224 8.75 29.63 5.24
N ASP A 225 8.42 30.91 5.05
CA ASP A 225 9.39 32.02 5.07
C ASP A 225 9.99 32.20 6.47
N TYR A 226 9.18 32.03 7.53
CA TYR A 226 9.66 32.07 8.90
C TYR A 226 10.67 30.95 9.18
N ILE A 227 10.37 29.71 8.77
CA ILE A 227 11.26 28.56 8.95
C ILE A 227 12.55 28.76 8.16
N ALA A 228 12.46 29.20 6.90
CA ALA A 228 13.63 29.45 6.07
C ALA A 228 14.54 30.55 6.63
N LYS A 229 13.94 31.61 7.21
CA LYS A 229 14.68 32.75 7.77
C LYS A 229 15.30 32.46 9.14
N ASN A 230 14.62 31.69 9.99
CA ASN A 230 15.03 31.46 11.39
C ASN A 230 15.63 30.07 11.62
N GLY A 231 15.65 29.22 10.59
CA GLY A 231 16.16 27.86 10.66
C GLY A 231 17.63 27.80 11.02
N LYS A 232 17.95 27.04 12.07
CA LYS A 232 19.32 26.77 12.50
C LYS A 232 19.90 25.58 11.72
N PRO A 233 21.25 25.50 11.60
CA PRO A 233 21.91 24.35 10.99
C PRO A 233 21.50 23.03 11.68
N GLN A 234 21.39 21.98 10.87
CA GLN A 234 20.94 20.66 11.33
C GLN A 234 21.86 20.05 12.40
N ALA A 235 21.29 19.12 13.14
CA ALA A 235 21.97 18.33 14.16
C ALA A 235 23.20 17.58 13.62
N THR A 236 24.11 17.22 14.54
CA THR A 236 25.29 16.41 14.24
C THR A 236 24.90 15.13 13.52
N LYS A 237 25.61 14.79 12.44
CA LYS A 237 25.37 13.56 11.68
C LYS A 237 25.94 12.34 12.40
N ALA A 238 25.25 11.21 12.33
CA ALA A 238 25.71 9.91 12.77
C ALA A 238 26.91 9.45 11.92
N ALA A 239 27.82 8.70 12.53
CA ALA A 239 28.87 8.02 11.79
C ALA A 239 28.27 6.89 10.94
N LEU A 240 28.56 6.89 9.64
CA LEU A 240 28.14 5.83 8.72
C LEU A 240 29.26 4.80 8.54
N PRO A 241 28.93 3.53 8.28
CA PRO A 241 29.89 2.52 7.85
C PRO A 241 30.70 2.98 6.64
N VAL A 242 31.97 2.54 6.56
CA VAL A 242 32.85 2.83 5.42
C VAL A 242 32.26 2.30 4.11
N LYS A 243 31.61 1.13 4.16
CA LYS A 243 30.99 0.48 3.03
C LYS A 243 29.52 0.16 3.35
N LEU A 244 28.64 1.04 2.90
CA LEU A 244 27.19 0.85 3.07
C LEU A 244 26.67 -0.29 2.19
N ALA A 245 25.79 -1.11 2.75
CA ALA A 245 25.03 -2.09 1.98
C ALA A 245 24.03 -1.39 1.04
N LYS A 246 23.57 -2.06 -0.02
CA LYS A 246 22.51 -1.51 -0.88
C LYS A 246 21.14 -1.77 -0.26
N ALA A 247 20.15 -0.95 -0.63
CA ALA A 247 18.76 -1.18 -0.24
C ALA A 247 18.26 -2.58 -0.61
N SER A 248 18.65 -3.10 -1.78
CA SER A 248 18.31 -4.46 -2.24
C SER A 248 18.87 -5.57 -1.35
N ASP A 249 19.98 -5.32 -0.65
CA ASP A 249 20.64 -6.31 0.19
C ASP A 249 19.89 -6.48 1.53
N ILE A 250 19.18 -5.45 1.97
CA ILE A 250 18.49 -5.41 3.27
C ILE A 250 16.96 -5.47 3.17
N ALA A 251 16.39 -5.17 2.00
CA ALA A 251 14.95 -5.07 1.81
C ALA A 251 14.18 -6.36 2.20
N PRO A 252 14.62 -7.57 1.82
CA PRO A 252 13.97 -8.81 2.27
C PRO A 252 14.03 -9.00 3.79
N THR A 253 15.16 -8.65 4.41
CA THR A 253 15.35 -8.73 5.86
C THR A 253 14.38 -7.80 6.61
N LEU A 254 14.27 -6.55 6.18
CA LEU A 254 13.32 -5.58 6.75
C LEU A 254 11.88 -6.05 6.58
N ARG A 255 11.50 -6.46 5.36
CA ARG A 255 10.16 -6.94 5.04
C ARG A 255 9.78 -8.16 5.87
N GLY A 256 10.71 -9.08 6.06
CA GLY A 256 10.54 -10.27 6.89
C GLY A 256 10.37 -9.94 8.37
N ALA A 257 11.19 -9.03 8.90
CA ALA A 257 11.17 -8.64 10.31
C ALA A 257 9.85 -7.98 10.73
N VAL A 258 9.21 -7.20 9.84
CA VAL A 258 7.94 -6.52 10.14
C VAL A 258 6.69 -7.38 9.87
N ALA A 259 6.85 -8.64 9.46
CA ALA A 259 5.71 -9.53 9.24
C ALA A 259 5.02 -9.91 10.57
N VAL A 260 3.69 -9.92 10.60
CA VAL A 260 2.94 -10.22 11.83
C VAL A 260 2.86 -11.73 12.00
N ALA A 261 3.47 -12.26 13.05
CA ALA A 261 3.42 -13.69 13.35
C ALA A 261 2.01 -14.13 13.79
N ARG A 262 1.52 -15.24 13.22
CA ARG A 262 0.25 -15.91 13.58
C ARG A 262 0.45 -17.17 14.44
N GLY A 263 1.70 -17.45 14.83
CA GLY A 263 2.09 -18.70 15.48
C GLY A 263 2.35 -19.83 14.48
N GLU A 264 2.98 -20.92 14.94
CA GLU A 264 3.28 -22.13 14.15
C GLU A 264 4.02 -21.86 12.81
N GLY A 265 4.89 -20.84 12.79
CA GLY A 265 5.65 -20.45 11.60
C GLY A 265 4.84 -19.74 10.51
N ARG A 266 3.63 -19.24 10.83
CA ARG A 266 2.77 -18.52 9.90
C ARG A 266 2.87 -17.01 10.10
N PHE A 267 2.72 -16.26 8.99
CA PHE A 267 2.93 -14.82 8.97
C PHE A 267 1.91 -14.11 8.07
N ASP A 268 1.37 -12.99 8.56
CA ASP A 268 0.82 -11.95 7.70
C ASP A 268 1.96 -11.07 7.21
N ARG A 269 2.34 -11.30 5.96
CA ARG A 269 3.41 -10.56 5.29
C ARG A 269 2.94 -9.18 4.87
N MET A 270 3.88 -8.25 4.79
CA MET A 270 3.66 -6.90 4.29
C MET A 270 4.40 -6.71 2.97
N ILE A 271 4.02 -5.68 2.23
CA ILE A 271 4.77 -5.13 1.10
C ILE A 271 5.49 -3.89 1.61
N SER A 272 6.69 -3.64 1.09
CA SER A 272 7.45 -2.44 1.42
C SER A 272 7.73 -1.59 0.19
N ASP A 273 7.68 -0.27 0.36
CA ASP A 273 8.00 0.75 -0.63
C ASP A 273 9.25 1.50 -0.17
N PHE A 274 10.35 1.41 -0.92
CA PHE A 274 11.61 2.07 -0.59
C PHE A 274 11.70 3.44 -1.26
N ARG A 275 12.07 4.48 -0.48
CA ARG A 275 12.28 5.83 -0.99
C ARG A 275 13.60 6.42 -0.50
N THR A 276 14.23 7.16 -1.39
CA THR A 276 15.48 7.86 -1.11
C THR A 276 15.55 9.16 -1.91
N SER A 277 16.09 10.18 -1.26
CA SER A 277 16.41 11.48 -1.84
C SER A 277 17.47 12.14 -0.97
N ASP A 278 18.18 13.13 -1.49
CA ASP A 278 19.18 13.86 -0.70
C ASP A 278 18.54 14.47 0.57
N ALA A 279 17.31 14.99 0.47
CA ALA A 279 16.56 15.54 1.60
C ALA A 279 16.21 14.48 2.65
N ILE A 280 15.81 13.27 2.23
CA ILE A 280 15.53 12.15 3.15
C ILE A 280 16.84 11.73 3.83
N VAL A 281 17.89 11.45 3.05
CA VAL A 281 19.16 10.93 3.55
C VAL A 281 19.84 11.92 4.48
N ASP A 282 19.84 13.21 4.15
CA ASP A 282 20.40 14.27 4.98
C ASP A 282 19.77 14.30 6.37
N PHE A 283 18.44 14.24 6.44
CA PHE A 283 17.71 14.25 7.70
C PHE A 283 17.90 12.97 8.53
N ILE A 284 17.73 11.79 7.92
CA ILE A 284 17.83 10.51 8.66
C ILE A 284 19.26 10.20 9.11
N ASN A 285 20.27 10.86 8.54
CA ASN A 285 21.65 10.78 8.99
C ASN A 285 21.90 11.57 10.28
N SER A 286 20.90 12.24 10.87
CA SER A 286 21.01 12.86 12.19
C SER A 286 21.39 11.82 13.26
N ALA A 287 22.34 12.16 14.14
CA ALA A 287 22.68 11.37 15.31
C ALA A 287 21.51 11.23 16.30
N ARG A 288 20.47 12.05 16.15
CA ARG A 288 19.25 12.05 16.97
C ARG A 288 18.07 11.35 16.30
N ILE A 289 18.26 10.69 15.15
CA ILE A 289 17.13 10.16 14.37
C ILE A 289 16.27 9.16 15.16
N ALA A 290 16.88 8.30 15.99
CA ALA A 290 16.14 7.36 16.83
C ALA A 290 15.33 8.07 17.93
N GLU A 291 15.88 9.14 18.52
CA GLU A 291 15.18 10.00 19.47
C GLU A 291 13.97 10.66 18.80
N LEU A 292 14.18 11.32 17.65
CA LEU A 292 13.13 12.03 16.92
C LEU A 292 12.00 11.08 16.48
N ALA A 293 12.35 9.91 15.94
CA ALA A 293 11.40 8.87 15.56
C ALA A 293 10.55 8.39 16.75
N GLY A 294 11.15 8.27 17.94
CA GLY A 294 10.46 7.86 19.17
C GLY A 294 9.45 8.89 19.71
N ARG A 295 9.63 10.20 19.42
CA ARG A 295 8.77 11.26 19.95
C ARG A 295 7.31 11.12 19.52
N GLY A 296 7.04 10.86 18.23
CA GLY A 296 5.67 10.74 17.76
C GLY A 296 5.45 11.14 16.32
N VAL A 297 4.19 11.35 15.99
CA VAL A 297 3.71 11.81 14.69
C VAL A 297 3.50 13.32 14.70
N SER A 298 3.72 14.00 13.57
CA SER A 298 3.57 15.45 13.44
C SER A 298 2.12 15.93 13.32
N THR A 299 1.17 15.01 13.17
CA THR A 299 -0.26 15.32 13.33
C THR A 299 -0.97 14.02 13.71
N PRO A 300 -2.02 14.07 14.55
CA PRO A 300 -2.69 12.86 15.01
C PRO A 300 -3.23 11.98 13.88
N ASP A 301 -3.61 12.57 12.76
CA ASP A 301 -4.10 11.87 11.56
C ASP A 301 -3.08 10.88 10.98
N LEU A 302 -1.77 11.07 11.23
CA LEU A 302 -0.76 10.14 10.75
C LEU A 302 -0.71 8.85 11.60
N SER A 303 -1.27 8.84 12.81
CA SER A 303 -1.22 7.69 13.72
C SER A 303 -1.85 6.43 13.12
N ILE A 304 -2.93 6.58 12.35
CA ILE A 304 -3.57 5.44 11.68
C ILE A 304 -2.71 4.86 10.55
N ARG A 305 -1.72 5.61 10.05
CA ARG A 305 -0.83 5.19 8.94
C ARG A 305 0.54 4.74 9.43
N ILE A 306 1.10 5.42 10.42
CA ILE A 306 2.45 5.16 10.96
C ILE A 306 2.50 4.88 12.47
N LYS A 307 1.35 4.60 13.10
CA LYS A 307 1.23 4.23 14.53
C LYS A 307 1.79 5.33 15.44
N THR A 308 2.58 4.93 16.42
CA THR A 308 3.22 5.83 17.38
C THR A 308 4.38 6.63 16.80
N GLY A 309 4.77 6.40 15.54
CA GLY A 309 5.88 7.08 14.86
C GLY A 309 6.74 6.12 14.03
N PRO A 310 7.76 6.64 13.31
CA PRO A 310 8.72 5.83 12.59
C PRO A 310 9.56 4.95 13.53
N MET A 311 10.11 3.86 13.00
CA MET A 311 11.21 3.12 13.64
C MET A 311 12.52 3.49 12.95
N ALA A 312 13.56 3.86 13.70
CA ALA A 312 14.91 4.02 13.15
C ALA A 312 15.75 2.78 13.45
N VAL A 313 16.52 2.32 12.46
CA VAL A 313 17.51 1.24 12.62
C VAL A 313 18.92 1.76 12.34
N PRO A 314 19.99 1.06 12.74
CA PRO A 314 21.36 1.46 12.41
C PRO A 314 21.62 1.49 10.90
N ALA A 315 22.70 2.15 10.46
CA ALA A 315 23.15 2.07 9.08
C ALA A 315 23.74 0.66 8.78
N PRO A 316 23.43 0.04 7.62
CA PRO A 316 23.90 -1.29 7.30
C PRO A 316 25.33 -1.29 6.76
N ASP A 317 26.22 -2.03 7.44
CA ASP A 317 27.56 -2.35 6.95
C ASP A 317 27.50 -3.53 5.97
N ALA A 318 27.96 -3.32 4.73
CA ALA A 318 27.94 -4.31 3.66
C ALA A 318 28.73 -5.58 4.00
N ASP A 319 29.74 -5.47 4.87
CA ASP A 319 30.58 -6.62 5.26
C ASP A 319 30.02 -7.35 6.51
N LYS A 320 28.89 -6.87 7.09
CA LYS A 320 28.28 -7.41 8.32
C LYS A 320 26.75 -7.56 8.24
N LEU A 321 26.23 -8.04 7.11
CA LEU A 321 24.78 -8.20 6.91
C LEU A 321 24.11 -9.18 7.92
N GLY A 322 24.85 -10.16 8.43
CA GLY A 322 24.35 -11.06 9.48
C GLY A 322 24.04 -10.34 10.79
N ASP A 323 24.96 -9.47 11.23
CA ASP A 323 24.77 -8.62 12.42
C ASP A 323 23.62 -7.63 12.19
N TYR A 324 23.52 -7.08 10.98
CA TYR A 324 22.44 -6.18 10.60
C TYR A 324 21.05 -6.85 10.71
N LYS A 325 20.92 -8.11 10.28
CA LYS A 325 19.68 -8.89 10.41
C LYS A 325 19.25 -9.06 11.87
N ALA A 326 20.20 -9.33 12.77
CA ALA A 326 19.93 -9.41 14.20
C ALA A 326 19.53 -8.04 14.78
N ALA A 327 20.21 -6.96 14.36
CA ALA A 327 19.90 -5.59 14.78
C ALA A 327 18.48 -5.18 14.37
N VAL A 328 18.10 -5.40 13.11
CA VAL A 328 16.73 -5.12 12.62
C VAL A 328 15.69 -5.86 13.45
N ARG A 329 15.87 -7.16 13.69
CA ARG A 329 14.94 -7.95 14.51
C ARG A 329 14.80 -7.37 15.91
N SER A 330 15.91 -7.04 16.56
CA SER A 330 15.89 -6.44 17.90
C SER A 330 15.15 -5.11 17.95
N HIS A 331 15.26 -4.27 16.92
CA HIS A 331 14.55 -2.98 16.86
C HIS A 331 13.05 -3.17 16.62
N VAL A 332 12.65 -4.12 15.77
CA VAL A 332 11.23 -4.45 15.58
C VAL A 332 10.62 -5.04 16.87
N GLU A 333 11.34 -5.91 17.57
CA GLU A 333 10.91 -6.45 18.85
C GLU A 333 10.77 -5.37 19.92
N ALA A 334 11.71 -4.42 19.98
CA ALA A 334 11.63 -3.26 20.87
C ALA A 334 10.42 -2.38 20.54
N PHE A 335 10.23 -2.01 19.27
CA PHE A 335 9.06 -1.23 18.82
C PHE A 335 7.75 -1.94 19.21
N ALA A 336 7.66 -3.25 18.98
CA ALA A 336 6.47 -4.01 19.30
C ALA A 336 6.21 -4.12 20.81
N LYS A 337 7.28 -4.18 21.62
CA LYS A 337 7.17 -4.14 23.09
C LYS A 337 6.67 -2.77 23.55
N ASP A 338 7.24 -1.69 23.04
CA ASP A 338 6.86 -0.33 23.39
C ASP A 338 5.43 -0.01 22.97
N TYR A 339 5.00 -0.50 21.81
CA TYR A 339 3.63 -0.37 21.34
C TYR A 339 2.62 -1.13 22.24
N ARG A 340 2.97 -2.33 22.73
CA ARG A 340 2.14 -3.06 23.70
C ARG A 340 2.02 -2.30 25.02
N ALA A 341 3.13 -1.79 25.55
CA ALA A 341 3.13 -1.00 26.77
C ALA A 341 2.31 0.29 26.61
N TYR A 342 2.41 0.94 25.44
CA TYR A 342 1.58 2.07 25.05
C TYR A 342 0.09 1.70 25.04
N PHE A 343 -0.29 0.56 24.45
CA PHE A 343 -1.67 0.12 24.46
C PHE A 343 -2.16 -0.17 25.90
N GLU A 344 -1.44 -1.00 26.65
CA GLU A 344 -1.82 -1.41 28.01
C GLU A 344 -1.95 -0.22 28.97
N THR A 345 -1.03 0.75 28.88
CA THR A 345 -1.04 1.93 29.76
C THR A 345 -2.24 2.83 29.47
N ASN A 346 -2.56 3.04 28.18
CA ASN A 346 -3.60 4.00 27.80
C ASN A 346 -5.00 3.39 27.75
N ASP A 347 -5.15 2.11 27.43
CA ASP A 347 -6.45 1.40 27.51
C ASP A 347 -6.92 1.30 28.98
N ALA A 348 -6.00 1.29 29.94
CA ALA A 348 -6.31 1.29 31.37
C ALA A 348 -6.77 2.67 31.91
N LEU A 349 -6.76 3.73 31.10
CA LEU A 349 -7.16 5.08 31.53
C LEU A 349 -8.68 5.30 31.50
N ASP A 350 -9.44 4.45 30.81
CA ASP A 350 -10.90 4.50 30.77
C ASP A 350 -11.52 3.10 30.73
N ASP A 351 -12.86 3.04 30.83
CA ASP A 351 -13.60 1.77 30.88
C ASP A 351 -13.93 1.20 29.47
N VAL A 352 -13.46 1.84 28.39
CA VAL A 352 -13.74 1.42 27.02
C VAL A 352 -12.78 0.32 26.61
N LYS A 353 -13.27 -0.92 26.54
CA LYS A 353 -12.45 -2.05 26.09
C LYS A 353 -12.13 -1.96 24.60
N ARG A 354 -10.85 -1.82 24.26
CA ARG A 354 -10.37 -1.82 22.87
C ARG A 354 -9.65 -3.12 22.54
N THR A 355 -9.53 -3.42 21.24
CA THR A 355 -8.67 -4.50 20.75
C THR A 355 -7.40 -3.90 20.21
N MET A 356 -6.24 -4.32 20.73
CA MET A 356 -4.94 -3.83 20.28
C MET A 356 -4.75 -4.10 18.78
N LEU A 357 -4.31 -3.08 18.05
CA LEU A 357 -3.87 -3.23 16.66
C LEU A 357 -2.56 -4.04 16.60
N ASP A 358 -2.17 -4.52 15.42
CA ASP A 358 -0.89 -5.21 15.29
C ASP A 358 0.26 -4.30 15.74
N PRO A 359 1.29 -4.80 16.46
CA PRO A 359 2.31 -3.93 17.03
C PRO A 359 3.50 -3.67 16.08
N MET A 360 3.37 -3.93 14.78
CA MET A 360 4.49 -3.82 13.84
C MET A 360 4.66 -2.39 13.29
N PRO A 361 5.90 -1.91 13.10
CA PRO A 361 6.14 -0.58 12.53
C PRO A 361 5.67 -0.50 11.08
N ARG A 362 5.20 0.69 10.68
CA ARG A 362 4.74 0.96 9.31
C ARG A 362 5.71 1.82 8.51
N LEU A 363 6.72 2.38 9.16
CA LEU A 363 7.76 3.18 8.52
C LEU A 363 9.10 2.90 9.19
N THR A 364 10.10 2.51 8.41
CA THR A 364 11.46 2.28 8.89
C THR A 364 12.43 3.26 8.25
N LEU A 365 13.23 3.96 9.06
CA LEU A 365 14.27 4.89 8.64
C LEU A 365 15.64 4.19 8.73
N VAL A 366 16.42 4.24 7.65
CA VAL A 366 17.71 3.56 7.54
C VAL A 366 18.78 4.58 7.16
N PRO A 367 19.56 5.09 8.14
CA PRO A 367 20.64 6.04 7.88
C PRO A 367 21.60 5.55 6.79
N GLY A 368 22.04 6.47 5.94
CA GLY A 368 22.87 6.20 4.77
C GLY A 368 22.10 5.75 3.53
N LEU A 369 20.84 5.31 3.64
CA LEU A 369 20.08 4.76 2.52
C LEU A 369 18.77 5.48 2.21
N GLY A 370 17.85 5.57 3.17
CA GLY A 370 16.51 6.09 2.92
C GLY A 370 15.49 5.52 3.90
N MET A 371 14.25 5.38 3.43
CA MET A 371 13.16 4.85 4.26
C MET A 371 12.32 3.81 3.54
N PHE A 372 11.66 2.96 4.33
CA PHE A 372 10.77 1.91 3.87
C PHE A 372 9.40 2.08 4.51
N GLY A 373 8.38 2.39 3.71
CA GLY A 373 6.98 2.30 4.13
C GLY A 373 6.49 0.86 4.02
N HIS A 374 5.73 0.37 5.01
CA HIS A 374 5.26 -1.01 5.10
C HIS A 374 3.73 -1.07 5.17
N GLY A 375 3.11 -1.89 4.33
CA GLY A 375 1.66 -2.03 4.26
C GLY A 375 1.20 -3.41 3.82
N ARG A 376 -0.10 -3.71 3.96
CA ARG A 376 -0.67 -5.02 3.52
C ARG A 376 -0.70 -5.15 2.00
N THR A 377 -0.69 -4.02 1.31
CA THR A 377 -0.64 -3.90 -0.15
C THR A 377 0.42 -2.87 -0.53
N LEU A 378 0.86 -2.85 -1.81
CA LEU A 378 1.73 -1.79 -2.31
C LEU A 378 1.12 -0.39 -2.13
N LYS A 379 -0.21 -0.27 -2.26
CA LYS A 379 -0.91 1.01 -2.02
C LYS A 379 -0.72 1.47 -0.58
N ASP A 380 -0.94 0.60 0.39
CA ASP A 380 -0.76 0.92 1.82
C ASP A 380 0.70 1.26 2.14
N ALA A 381 1.66 0.53 1.55
CA ALA A 381 3.08 0.78 1.72
C ALA A 381 3.48 2.17 1.19
N LYS A 382 3.00 2.54 0.00
CA LYS A 382 3.21 3.88 -0.58
C LYS A 382 2.61 4.98 0.29
N ILE A 383 1.39 4.77 0.81
CA ILE A 383 0.76 5.71 1.74
C ILE A 383 1.66 5.93 2.97
N ALA A 384 2.20 4.87 3.56
CA ALA A 384 3.12 4.99 4.69
C ALA A 384 4.41 5.75 4.32
N SER A 385 4.97 5.53 3.12
CA SER A 385 6.13 6.28 2.63
C SER A 385 5.83 7.76 2.38
N ASP A 386 4.69 8.09 1.75
CA ASP A 386 4.30 9.48 1.53
C ASP A 386 4.11 10.23 2.88
N VAL A 387 3.49 9.56 3.85
CA VAL A 387 3.38 10.06 5.24
C VAL A 387 4.76 10.22 5.88
N GLY A 388 5.70 9.33 5.58
CA GLY A 388 7.08 9.43 6.02
C GLY A 388 7.80 10.67 5.48
N GLU A 389 7.60 11.04 4.21
CA GLU A 389 8.17 12.28 3.64
C GLU A 389 7.60 13.51 4.33
N MET A 390 6.27 13.55 4.52
CA MET A 390 5.59 14.62 5.24
C MET A 390 6.11 14.74 6.68
N TRP A 391 6.28 13.61 7.38
CA TRP A 391 6.83 13.59 8.74
C TRP A 391 8.27 14.13 8.76
N ILE A 392 9.14 13.68 7.85
CA ILE A 392 10.52 14.19 7.74
C ILE A 392 10.51 15.71 7.54
N GLU A 393 9.67 16.22 6.65
CA GLU A 393 9.61 17.65 6.37
C GLU A 393 9.14 18.48 7.57
N ALA A 394 8.06 18.06 8.22
CA ALA A 394 7.51 18.73 9.41
C ALA A 394 8.49 18.71 10.58
N VAL A 395 9.08 17.55 10.89
CA VAL A 395 10.05 17.41 11.99
C VAL A 395 11.32 18.20 11.71
N ARG A 396 11.83 18.17 10.47
CA ARG A 396 12.97 18.99 10.05
C ARG A 396 12.68 20.47 10.24
N GLY A 397 11.49 20.94 9.84
CA GLY A 397 11.06 22.32 10.05
C GLY A 397 10.99 22.68 11.53
N ALA A 398 10.39 21.81 12.35
CA ALA A 398 10.24 22.02 13.78
C ALA A 398 11.60 22.10 14.50
N GLU A 399 12.51 21.17 14.21
CA GLU A 399 13.86 21.15 14.80
C GLU A 399 14.76 22.28 14.26
N ALA A 400 14.43 22.89 13.11
CA ALA A 400 15.17 24.04 12.60
C ALA A 400 14.90 25.31 13.44
N ILE A 401 13.68 25.50 13.92
CA ILE A 401 13.27 26.72 14.66
C ILE A 401 13.15 26.52 16.17
N GLY A 402 13.14 25.27 16.65
CA GLY A 402 12.95 24.94 18.05
C GLY A 402 13.17 23.46 18.32
N ASN A 403 12.24 22.82 19.01
CA ASN A 403 12.25 21.38 19.30
C ASN A 403 10.91 20.78 18.88
N PHE A 404 10.96 19.73 18.07
CA PHE A 404 9.80 18.94 17.69
C PHE A 404 9.18 18.28 18.92
N GLN A 405 8.03 18.79 19.35
CA GLN A 405 7.24 18.25 20.44
C GLN A 405 5.84 17.97 19.92
N PRO A 406 5.60 16.75 19.42
CA PRO A 406 4.28 16.35 18.98
C PRO A 406 3.36 16.14 20.18
N LEU A 407 2.14 15.72 19.87
CA LEU A 407 1.17 15.28 20.86
C LEU A 407 1.73 14.20 21.80
N SER A 408 1.33 14.24 23.07
CA SER A 408 1.66 13.18 24.04
C SER A 408 1.10 11.84 23.57
N LYS A 409 1.72 10.72 23.97
CA LYS A 409 1.18 9.39 23.64
C LYS A 409 -0.22 9.18 24.24
N ALA A 410 -0.48 9.72 25.44
CA ALA A 410 -1.79 9.59 26.08
C ALA A 410 -2.90 10.29 25.29
N ASP A 411 -2.61 11.46 24.72
CA ASP A 411 -3.56 12.19 23.89
C ASP A 411 -3.67 11.61 22.46
N LEU A 412 -2.61 10.94 21.98
CA LEU A 412 -2.59 10.27 20.67
C LEU A 412 -3.45 9.00 20.65
N PHE A 413 -3.46 8.26 21.76
CA PHE A 413 -4.12 6.96 21.86
C PHE A 413 -5.63 7.01 21.56
N PRO A 414 -6.42 7.95 22.10
CA PRO A 414 -7.82 8.10 21.75
C PRO A 414 -8.09 8.36 20.26
N LEU A 415 -7.11 8.88 19.52
CA LEU A 415 -7.23 9.16 18.09
C LEU A 415 -6.82 7.95 17.24
N GLU A 416 -5.73 7.28 17.59
CA GLU A 416 -5.33 6.05 16.91
C GLU A 416 -6.41 4.97 17.05
N TYR A 417 -7.04 4.83 18.22
CA TYR A 417 -8.09 3.85 18.47
C TYR A 417 -9.51 4.38 18.25
N TRP A 418 -9.65 5.57 17.65
CA TRP A 418 -10.96 6.13 17.35
C TRP A 418 -11.64 5.35 16.22
N SER A 419 -12.84 4.83 16.45
CA SER A 419 -13.58 4.05 15.46
C SER A 419 -13.81 4.80 14.14
N LEU A 420 -14.02 6.13 14.20
CA LEU A 420 -14.23 6.97 13.02
C LEU A 420 -12.95 7.14 12.18
N GLU A 421 -11.79 7.21 12.82
CA GLU A 421 -10.49 7.25 12.12
C GLU A 421 -10.12 5.87 11.56
N GLN A 422 -10.32 4.81 12.36
CA GLN A 422 -10.08 3.44 11.92
C GLN A 422 -10.98 3.04 10.74
N ALA A 423 -12.19 3.61 10.64
CA ALA A 423 -13.06 3.41 9.47
C ALA A 423 -12.43 3.90 8.16
N LYS A 424 -11.51 4.88 8.18
CA LYS A 424 -10.75 5.32 7.00
C LYS A 424 -9.77 4.25 6.49
N LEU A 425 -9.39 3.30 7.34
CA LEU A 425 -8.52 2.17 7.00
C LEU A 425 -9.30 0.90 6.61
N ALA A 426 -10.61 0.87 6.86
CA ALA A 426 -11.46 -0.29 6.64
C ALA A 426 -11.57 -0.59 5.14
N SER A 427 -10.60 -1.34 4.62
CA SER A 427 -10.69 -1.97 3.31
C SER A 427 -11.61 -3.19 3.39
N ASN A 428 -12.04 -3.67 2.23
CA ASN A 428 -12.59 -5.02 2.10
C ASN A 428 -11.71 -6.04 2.83
N LYS A 429 -12.34 -7.07 3.40
CA LYS A 429 -11.68 -8.21 4.07
C LYS A 429 -10.43 -8.64 3.27
N PRO A 430 -9.25 -8.79 3.92
CA PRO A 430 -8.04 -9.20 3.22
C PRO A 430 -8.27 -10.45 2.40
N LYS A 431 -7.78 -10.45 1.17
CA LYS A 431 -7.87 -11.61 0.29
C LYS A 431 -6.81 -12.65 0.69
N PRO A 432 -6.97 -13.93 0.31
CA PRO A 432 -6.11 -15.00 0.79
C PRO A 432 -4.60 -14.81 0.53
N LEU A 433 -4.23 -14.10 -0.56
CA LEU A 433 -2.83 -13.80 -0.91
C LEU A 433 -2.45 -12.32 -0.69
N THR A 434 -3.22 -11.57 0.11
CA THR A 434 -2.82 -10.21 0.50
C THR A 434 -1.43 -10.23 1.17
N GLY A 435 -0.57 -9.28 0.78
CA GLY A 435 0.79 -9.18 1.28
C GLY A 435 1.79 -10.12 0.62
N GLN A 436 1.37 -10.96 -0.34
CA GLN A 436 2.24 -11.93 -1.04
C GLN A 436 2.79 -11.37 -2.35
N VAL A 437 4.04 -11.71 -2.67
CA VAL A 437 4.67 -11.45 -3.97
C VAL A 437 4.89 -12.77 -4.70
N ALA A 438 4.28 -12.91 -5.88
CA ALA A 438 4.33 -14.14 -6.68
C ALA A 438 5.10 -13.91 -7.98
N LEU A 439 6.27 -14.56 -8.12
CA LEU A 439 7.05 -14.54 -9.36
C LEU A 439 6.66 -15.74 -10.23
N ILE A 440 6.34 -15.48 -11.50
CA ILE A 440 5.77 -16.48 -12.42
C ILE A 440 6.59 -16.50 -13.71
N THR A 441 7.30 -17.60 -13.97
CA THR A 441 8.09 -17.77 -15.22
C THR A 441 7.25 -18.29 -16.36
N GLY A 442 7.56 -17.89 -17.60
CA GLY A 442 6.69 -18.14 -18.75
C GLY A 442 5.32 -17.50 -18.52
N GLY A 443 5.31 -16.37 -17.81
CA GLY A 443 4.13 -15.76 -17.22
C GLY A 443 3.20 -15.12 -18.24
N ALA A 444 3.67 -14.89 -19.48
CA ALA A 444 2.81 -14.43 -20.58
C ALA A 444 2.20 -15.58 -21.39
N GLY A 445 2.64 -16.83 -21.16
CA GLY A 445 2.01 -18.03 -21.73
C GLY A 445 0.65 -18.33 -21.08
N ALA A 446 -0.15 -19.20 -21.71
CA ALA A 446 -1.55 -19.46 -21.29
C ALA A 446 -1.72 -19.76 -19.79
N ILE A 447 -0.98 -20.75 -19.26
CA ILE A 447 -1.04 -21.13 -17.83
C ILE A 447 -0.49 -20.02 -16.93
N GLY A 448 0.64 -19.42 -17.33
CA GLY A 448 1.29 -18.35 -16.57
C GLY A 448 0.38 -17.13 -16.40
N ALA A 449 -0.26 -16.69 -17.49
CA ALA A 449 -1.14 -15.52 -17.49
C ALA A 449 -2.43 -15.78 -16.71
N ALA A 450 -3.03 -16.96 -16.85
CA ALA A 450 -4.18 -17.38 -16.04
C ALA A 450 -3.84 -17.40 -14.53
N THR A 451 -2.67 -17.95 -14.19
CA THR A 451 -2.17 -17.99 -12.81
C THR A 451 -1.91 -16.59 -12.26
N ALA A 452 -1.25 -15.73 -13.03
CA ALA A 452 -0.98 -14.35 -12.64
C ALA A 452 -2.27 -13.58 -12.34
N LYS A 453 -3.25 -13.69 -13.25
CA LYS A 453 -4.57 -13.07 -13.10
C LYS A 453 -5.30 -13.59 -11.87
N LEU A 454 -5.31 -14.90 -11.64
CA LEU A 454 -5.97 -15.52 -10.49
C LEU A 454 -5.31 -15.13 -9.17
N PHE A 455 -3.97 -15.10 -9.12
CA PHE A 455 -3.22 -14.74 -7.91
C PHE A 455 -3.41 -13.26 -7.57
N ALA A 456 -3.36 -12.37 -8.57
CA ALA A 456 -3.66 -10.96 -8.41
C ALA A 456 -5.11 -10.71 -7.97
N ALA A 457 -6.07 -11.46 -8.54
CA ALA A 457 -7.46 -11.42 -8.10
C ALA A 457 -7.63 -11.88 -6.65
N ASN A 458 -6.73 -12.70 -6.12
CA ASN A 458 -6.65 -13.14 -4.72
C ASN A 458 -5.71 -12.29 -3.85
N GLY A 459 -5.21 -11.15 -4.34
CA GLY A 459 -4.50 -10.14 -3.56
C GLY A 459 -2.98 -10.15 -3.65
N ALA A 460 -2.37 -11.09 -4.39
CA ALA A 460 -0.92 -11.11 -4.59
C ALA A 460 -0.47 -10.02 -5.57
N HIS A 461 0.76 -9.51 -5.40
CA HIS A 461 1.44 -8.75 -6.44
C HIS A 461 2.23 -9.72 -7.33
N ALA A 462 1.89 -9.79 -8.62
CA ALA A 462 2.55 -10.72 -9.54
C ALA A 462 3.77 -10.07 -10.24
N VAL A 463 4.86 -10.83 -10.34
CA VAL A 463 6.03 -10.52 -11.16
C VAL A 463 6.04 -11.51 -12.31
N ILE A 464 5.63 -11.05 -13.49
CA ILE A 464 5.45 -11.87 -14.67
C ILE A 464 6.74 -11.84 -15.47
N VAL A 465 7.43 -12.97 -15.49
CA VAL A 465 8.71 -13.13 -16.20
C VAL A 465 8.47 -13.91 -17.48
N ASP A 466 8.84 -13.32 -18.61
CA ASP A 466 8.74 -13.96 -19.93
C ASP A 466 9.91 -13.53 -20.81
N LEU A 467 10.18 -14.28 -21.88
CA LEU A 467 11.26 -13.93 -22.82
C LEU A 467 10.93 -12.64 -23.58
N ASP A 468 9.65 -12.43 -23.89
CA ASP A 468 9.17 -11.23 -24.57
C ASP A 468 8.74 -10.16 -23.54
N PRO A 469 9.48 -9.03 -23.43
CA PRO A 469 9.18 -7.99 -22.45
C PRO A 469 7.83 -7.31 -22.71
N ALA A 470 7.39 -7.19 -23.96
CA ALA A 470 6.12 -6.56 -24.29
C ALA A 470 4.95 -7.43 -23.83
N LYS A 471 5.00 -8.73 -24.10
CA LYS A 471 3.99 -9.69 -23.64
C LYS A 471 3.95 -9.81 -22.12
N ALA A 472 5.11 -9.77 -21.46
CA ALA A 472 5.18 -9.75 -19.99
C ALA A 472 4.47 -8.51 -19.42
N ALA A 473 4.68 -7.33 -20.02
CA ALA A 473 4.03 -6.10 -19.60
C ALA A 473 2.50 -6.12 -19.84
N GLU A 474 2.05 -6.63 -20.99
CA GLU A 474 0.63 -6.79 -21.29
C GLU A 474 -0.07 -7.75 -20.31
N ALA A 475 0.54 -8.91 -20.05
CA ALA A 475 0.04 -9.86 -19.07
C ALA A 475 -0.04 -9.26 -17.66
N ALA A 476 0.93 -8.42 -17.28
CA ALA A 476 0.96 -7.78 -15.97
C ALA A 476 -0.17 -6.75 -15.83
N LYS A 477 -0.39 -5.95 -16.88
CA LYS A 477 -1.52 -5.02 -16.95
C LYS A 477 -2.86 -5.77 -16.86
N ALA A 478 -3.00 -6.90 -17.55
CA ALA A 478 -4.21 -7.71 -17.54
C ALA A 478 -4.45 -8.41 -16.18
N ALA A 479 -3.39 -8.81 -15.47
CA ALA A 479 -3.50 -9.39 -14.14
C ALA A 479 -3.97 -8.35 -13.10
N GLY A 480 -3.53 -7.10 -13.22
CA GLY A 480 -3.91 -6.02 -12.31
C GLY A 480 -3.19 -6.09 -10.96
N ASN A 481 -3.79 -5.48 -9.93
CA ASN A 481 -3.24 -5.38 -8.56
C ASN A 481 -1.78 -4.88 -8.50
N ASN A 482 -1.42 -3.90 -9.35
CA ASN A 482 -0.06 -3.38 -9.48
C ASN A 482 1.01 -4.44 -9.81
N SER A 483 0.66 -5.49 -10.56
CA SER A 483 1.62 -6.48 -11.06
C SER A 483 2.59 -5.87 -12.09
N ILE A 484 3.79 -6.43 -12.23
CA ILE A 484 4.81 -5.96 -13.18
C ILE A 484 5.25 -7.06 -14.16
N GLY A 485 5.62 -6.65 -15.37
CA GLY A 485 6.23 -7.51 -16.38
C GLY A 485 7.74 -7.32 -16.44
N VAL A 486 8.49 -8.41 -16.60
CA VAL A 486 9.95 -8.42 -16.71
C VAL A 486 10.35 -9.32 -17.88
N GLY A 487 11.07 -8.75 -18.85
CA GLY A 487 11.71 -9.53 -19.92
C GLY A 487 12.97 -10.22 -19.41
N ALA A 488 13.06 -11.54 -19.52
CA ALA A 488 14.25 -12.30 -19.18
C ALA A 488 14.29 -13.66 -19.90
N ASP A 489 15.46 -14.02 -20.43
CA ASP A 489 15.76 -15.40 -20.78
C ASP A 489 16.06 -16.20 -19.51
N ILE A 490 15.13 -17.08 -19.14
CA ILE A 490 15.27 -17.92 -17.94
C ILE A 490 16.37 -18.97 -18.04
N THR A 491 16.93 -19.21 -19.23
CA THR A 491 18.11 -20.07 -19.40
C THR A 491 19.42 -19.33 -19.06
N SER A 492 19.37 -18.00 -18.89
CA SER A 492 20.48 -17.17 -18.44
C SER A 492 20.42 -16.94 -16.92
N PRO A 493 21.35 -17.50 -16.12
CA PRO A 493 21.35 -17.31 -14.67
C PRO A 493 21.44 -15.84 -14.23
N ALA A 494 22.13 -15.01 -15.03
CA ALA A 494 22.24 -13.58 -14.77
C ALA A 494 20.91 -12.84 -14.95
N GLU A 495 20.15 -13.18 -16.00
CA GLU A 495 18.83 -12.58 -16.25
C GLU A 495 17.79 -13.06 -15.24
N VAL A 496 17.83 -14.35 -14.85
CA VAL A 496 17.00 -14.86 -13.75
C VAL A 496 17.27 -14.08 -12.48
N ARG A 497 18.54 -13.89 -12.10
CA ARG A 497 18.91 -13.08 -10.93
C ARG A 497 18.37 -11.66 -11.05
N ALA A 498 18.56 -11.00 -12.19
CA ALA A 498 18.07 -9.66 -12.42
C ALA A 498 16.53 -9.55 -12.29
N ALA A 499 15.78 -10.57 -12.73
CA ALA A 499 14.32 -10.60 -12.58
C ALA A 499 13.87 -10.69 -11.11
N PHE A 500 14.56 -11.50 -10.30
CA PHE A 500 14.32 -11.56 -8.85
C PHE A 500 14.75 -10.28 -8.15
N ASP A 501 15.88 -9.70 -8.52
CA ASP A 501 16.34 -8.43 -7.95
C ASP A 501 15.39 -7.28 -8.31
N LYS A 502 14.73 -7.32 -9.49
CA LYS A 502 13.65 -6.40 -9.85
C LYS A 502 12.42 -6.58 -8.96
N ALA A 503 12.05 -7.82 -8.61
CA ALA A 503 10.98 -8.08 -7.65
C ALA A 503 11.30 -7.51 -6.26
N VAL A 504 12.55 -7.69 -5.79
CA VAL A 504 13.03 -7.09 -4.53
C VAL A 504 13.04 -5.57 -4.60
N ALA A 505 13.45 -4.97 -5.72
CA ALA A 505 13.45 -3.52 -5.86
C ALA A 505 12.04 -2.89 -5.80
N VAL A 506 11.01 -3.61 -6.24
CA VAL A 506 9.62 -3.09 -6.32
C VAL A 506 8.78 -3.46 -5.10
N TYR A 507 8.92 -4.68 -4.58
CA TYR A 507 8.09 -5.19 -3.48
C TYR A 507 8.88 -5.61 -2.25
N CYS A 508 10.20 -5.42 -2.25
CA CYS A 508 11.12 -5.77 -1.17
C CYS A 508 11.17 -7.27 -0.82
N GLY A 509 10.69 -8.15 -1.70
CA GLY A 509 10.62 -9.59 -1.41
C GLY A 509 9.99 -10.47 -2.47
N VAL A 510 9.99 -11.78 -2.22
CA VAL A 510 9.33 -12.84 -3.01
C VAL A 510 8.86 -13.94 -2.06
N ASP A 511 7.61 -14.38 -2.20
CA ASP A 511 6.99 -15.38 -1.30
C ASP A 511 6.52 -16.63 -2.03
N ILE A 512 6.20 -16.49 -3.32
CA ILE A 512 5.72 -17.58 -4.16
C ILE A 512 6.52 -17.58 -5.47
N LEU A 513 7.05 -18.74 -5.83
CA LEU A 513 7.57 -19.00 -7.17
C LEU A 513 6.62 -19.94 -7.90
N VAL A 514 6.05 -19.52 -9.02
CA VAL A 514 5.43 -20.42 -10.00
C VAL A 514 6.42 -20.63 -11.14
N SER A 515 7.15 -21.73 -11.05
CA SER A 515 8.16 -22.13 -12.03
C SER A 515 7.49 -22.86 -13.19
N ASN A 516 6.95 -22.09 -14.13
CA ASN A 516 6.00 -22.55 -15.15
C ASN A 516 6.58 -22.67 -16.57
N ALA A 517 7.60 -21.89 -16.91
CA ALA A 517 8.15 -21.89 -18.27
C ALA A 517 8.56 -23.28 -18.78
N GLY A 518 8.47 -23.48 -20.08
CA GLY A 518 8.88 -24.74 -20.73
C GLY A 518 8.56 -24.75 -22.22
N ALA A 519 9.18 -25.68 -22.93
CA ALA A 519 8.90 -25.95 -24.33
C ALA A 519 9.08 -27.44 -24.62
N ALA A 520 8.30 -27.97 -25.57
CA ALA A 520 8.38 -29.36 -25.97
C ALA A 520 9.19 -29.51 -27.25
N TRP A 521 10.22 -30.36 -27.21
CA TRP A 521 10.95 -30.83 -28.39
C TRP A 521 10.61 -32.30 -28.64
N GLU A 522 10.38 -32.63 -29.91
CA GLU A 522 9.99 -33.97 -30.34
C GLU A 522 11.13 -34.68 -31.08
N GLY A 523 11.22 -35.99 -30.89
CA GLY A 523 12.14 -36.87 -31.60
C GLY A 523 12.27 -38.23 -30.94
N ARG A 524 12.59 -39.27 -31.72
CA ARG A 524 12.90 -40.59 -31.15
C ARG A 524 14.19 -40.45 -30.35
N ILE A 525 14.19 -40.90 -29.10
CA ILE A 525 15.26 -40.57 -28.15
C ILE A 525 16.66 -41.04 -28.60
N GLY A 526 16.76 -42.13 -29.36
CA GLY A 526 18.02 -42.62 -29.91
C GLY A 526 18.45 -41.97 -31.23
N GLU A 527 17.64 -41.05 -31.77
CA GLU A 527 17.87 -40.38 -33.06
C GLU A 527 18.02 -38.87 -32.95
N ILE A 528 17.69 -38.28 -31.79
CA ILE A 528 17.90 -36.84 -31.55
C ILE A 528 19.39 -36.54 -31.38
N ASP A 529 19.79 -35.34 -31.78
CA ASP A 529 21.13 -34.86 -31.48
C ASP A 529 21.28 -34.48 -29.97
N ASP A 530 22.50 -34.57 -29.47
CA ASP A 530 22.83 -34.22 -28.09
C ASP A 530 22.54 -32.74 -27.78
N ALA A 531 22.65 -31.87 -28.79
CA ALA A 531 22.46 -30.43 -28.63
C ALA A 531 20.98 -30.10 -28.30
N LEU A 532 20.04 -30.78 -28.92
CA LEU A 532 18.60 -30.66 -28.73
C LEU A 532 18.21 -31.20 -27.35
N LEU A 533 18.78 -32.34 -26.95
CA LEU A 533 18.56 -32.89 -25.61
C LEU A 533 19.08 -31.92 -24.54
N ARG A 534 20.30 -31.40 -24.69
CA ARG A 534 20.89 -30.40 -23.78
C ARG A 534 20.05 -29.13 -23.72
N LYS A 535 19.67 -28.59 -24.87
CA LYS A 535 18.78 -27.41 -24.96
C LYS A 535 17.46 -27.63 -24.22
N SER A 536 16.91 -28.84 -24.28
CA SER A 536 15.71 -29.18 -23.52
C SER A 536 15.95 -29.21 -22.01
N PHE A 537 17.10 -29.73 -21.55
CA PHE A 537 17.49 -29.66 -20.15
C PHE A 537 17.74 -28.23 -19.66
N GLU A 538 18.35 -27.37 -20.47
CA GLU A 538 18.55 -25.96 -20.13
C GLU A 538 17.22 -25.27 -19.78
N LEU A 539 16.21 -25.44 -20.64
CA LEU A 539 14.91 -24.81 -20.43
C LEU A 539 14.02 -25.54 -19.41
N ASN A 540 13.86 -26.86 -19.54
CA ASN A 540 12.87 -27.63 -18.77
C ASN A 540 13.40 -28.17 -17.44
N PHE A 541 14.67 -27.94 -17.11
CA PHE A 541 15.26 -28.31 -15.81
C PHE A 541 16.14 -27.21 -15.21
N PHE A 542 17.25 -26.82 -15.85
CA PHE A 542 18.22 -25.89 -15.25
C PHE A 542 17.62 -24.49 -15.00
N ALA A 543 16.75 -24.01 -15.87
CA ALA A 543 16.03 -22.77 -15.62
C ALA A 543 15.12 -22.84 -14.38
N HIS A 544 14.44 -23.97 -14.15
CA HIS A 544 13.62 -24.16 -12.93
C HIS A 544 14.50 -24.21 -11.67
N GLN A 545 15.67 -24.84 -11.75
CA GLN A 545 16.65 -24.85 -10.67
C GLN A 545 17.16 -23.43 -10.35
N SER A 546 17.55 -22.67 -11.38
CA SER A 546 18.02 -21.28 -11.24
C SER A 546 16.96 -20.39 -10.60
N ALA A 547 15.70 -20.52 -11.03
CA ALA A 547 14.59 -19.78 -10.44
C ALA A 547 14.36 -20.16 -8.97
N ALA A 548 14.36 -21.46 -8.65
CA ALA A 548 14.18 -21.95 -7.28
C ALA A 548 15.29 -21.48 -6.32
N GLN A 549 16.56 -21.50 -6.76
CA GLN A 549 17.70 -20.98 -5.98
C GLN A 549 17.54 -19.50 -5.63
N ASN A 550 17.11 -18.68 -6.59
CA ASN A 550 16.91 -17.25 -6.35
C ASN A 550 15.72 -16.98 -5.42
N ALA A 551 14.62 -17.74 -5.56
CA ALA A 551 13.48 -17.66 -4.67
C ALA A 551 13.85 -18.02 -3.22
N VAL A 552 14.50 -19.17 -3.02
CA VAL A 552 14.94 -19.64 -1.70
C VAL A 552 15.89 -18.65 -1.03
N ARG A 553 16.86 -18.09 -1.76
CA ARG A 553 17.76 -17.05 -1.20
C ARG A 553 16.96 -15.92 -0.57
N ILE A 554 15.96 -15.38 -1.28
CA ILE A 554 15.16 -14.26 -0.78
C ILE A 554 14.27 -14.70 0.39
N MET A 555 13.63 -15.87 0.30
CA MET A 555 12.77 -16.42 1.36
C MET A 555 13.53 -16.66 2.67
N LEU A 556 14.79 -17.12 2.59
CA LEU A 556 15.67 -17.28 3.75
C LEU A 556 16.07 -15.93 4.37
N GLU A 557 16.26 -14.90 3.55
CA GLU A 557 16.52 -13.55 4.07
C GLU A 557 15.30 -12.98 4.80
N GLN A 558 14.10 -13.16 4.24
CA GLN A 558 12.86 -12.78 4.90
C GLN A 558 12.62 -13.58 6.19
N GLY A 559 12.97 -14.87 6.21
CA GLY A 559 12.74 -15.72 7.37
C GLY A 559 11.27 -15.96 7.70
N THR A 560 10.37 -15.78 6.73
CA THR A 560 8.91 -15.97 6.90
C THR A 560 8.40 -17.20 6.13
N GLY A 561 9.28 -18.05 5.62
CA GLY A 561 8.93 -19.19 4.77
C GLY A 561 8.56 -18.77 3.34
N GLY A 562 7.87 -19.66 2.61
CA GLY A 562 7.43 -19.40 1.23
C GLY A 562 6.94 -20.67 0.54
N VAL A 563 6.67 -20.60 -0.76
CA VAL A 563 6.29 -21.78 -1.54
C VAL A 563 6.84 -21.76 -2.97
N LEU A 564 7.40 -22.89 -3.37
CA LEU A 564 7.83 -23.18 -4.74
C LEU A 564 6.77 -24.07 -5.40
N LEU A 565 6.31 -23.68 -6.58
CA LEU A 565 5.27 -24.37 -7.33
C LEU A 565 5.81 -24.67 -8.74
N PHE A 566 6.00 -25.94 -9.05
CA PHE A 566 6.59 -26.35 -10.34
C PHE A 566 5.51 -26.82 -11.31
N ASN A 567 5.53 -26.30 -12.54
CA ASN A 567 4.74 -26.88 -13.62
C ASN A 567 5.49 -28.08 -14.23
N THR A 568 5.02 -29.28 -13.87
CA THR A 568 5.55 -30.54 -14.37
C THR A 568 4.76 -30.97 -15.61
N SER A 569 4.61 -32.26 -15.86
CA SER A 569 3.87 -32.75 -17.01
C SER A 569 3.58 -34.23 -16.85
N LYS A 570 2.51 -34.71 -17.51
CA LYS A 570 2.26 -36.13 -17.71
C LYS A 570 3.52 -36.87 -18.15
N GLN A 571 4.33 -36.23 -19.01
CA GLN A 571 5.54 -36.82 -19.59
C GLN A 571 6.63 -37.17 -18.54
N ALA A 572 6.53 -36.61 -17.32
CA ALA A 572 7.38 -36.97 -16.20
C ALA A 572 7.03 -38.34 -15.58
N VAL A 573 5.81 -38.81 -15.78
CA VAL A 573 5.24 -40.02 -15.15
C VAL A 573 4.97 -41.10 -16.19
N ASN A 574 4.39 -40.70 -17.32
CA ASN A 574 3.99 -41.58 -18.40
C ASN A 574 4.48 -41.04 -19.75
N PRO A 575 5.61 -41.57 -20.25
CA PRO A 575 6.25 -41.06 -21.45
C PRO A 575 5.42 -41.34 -22.71
N GLY A 576 5.30 -40.33 -23.56
CA GLY A 576 4.71 -40.44 -24.89
C GLY A 576 5.74 -40.79 -25.97
N PRO A 577 5.31 -41.38 -27.10
CA PRO A 577 6.19 -41.57 -28.25
C PRO A 577 6.81 -40.25 -28.71
N LYS A 578 8.12 -40.27 -29.01
CA LYS A 578 8.91 -39.12 -29.47
C LYS A 578 9.02 -37.93 -28.49
N PHE A 579 8.69 -38.12 -27.21
CA PHE A 579 8.72 -37.05 -26.21
C PHE A 579 9.88 -37.13 -25.23
N GLY A 580 10.84 -38.05 -25.43
CA GLY A 580 11.94 -38.27 -24.50
C GLY A 580 12.73 -37.01 -24.16
N ALA A 581 13.02 -36.16 -25.15
CA ALA A 581 13.72 -34.89 -24.94
C ALA A 581 13.00 -33.96 -23.96
N TYR A 582 11.66 -33.97 -23.91
CA TYR A 582 10.86 -33.16 -22.99
C TYR A 582 10.54 -33.88 -21.68
N GLY A 583 10.19 -35.17 -21.74
CA GLY A 583 9.81 -35.98 -20.59
C GLY A 583 10.94 -36.18 -19.58
N LEU A 584 12.17 -36.43 -20.06
CA LEU A 584 13.35 -36.61 -19.18
C LEU A 584 13.62 -35.41 -18.28
N PRO A 585 13.77 -34.16 -18.78
CA PRO A 585 13.98 -33.01 -17.90
C PRO A 585 12.74 -32.71 -17.04
N LYS A 586 11.51 -32.96 -17.50
CA LYS A 586 10.31 -32.80 -16.64
C LYS A 586 10.24 -33.83 -15.50
N ALA A 587 10.72 -35.06 -15.72
CA ALA A 587 10.89 -36.05 -14.65
C ALA A 587 11.95 -35.59 -13.63
N ALA A 588 13.07 -35.04 -14.11
CA ALA A 588 14.08 -34.43 -13.24
C ALA A 588 13.51 -33.25 -12.43
N THR A 589 12.71 -32.38 -13.05
CA THR A 589 12.03 -31.25 -12.36
C THR A 589 10.99 -31.71 -11.34
N LEU A 590 10.28 -32.81 -11.60
CA LEU A 590 9.38 -33.42 -10.61
C LEU A 590 10.16 -33.87 -9.35
N PHE A 591 11.31 -34.53 -9.53
CA PHE A 591 12.15 -34.92 -8.41
C PHE A 591 12.79 -33.70 -7.72
N LEU A 592 13.18 -32.67 -8.49
CA LEU A 592 13.70 -31.42 -7.97
C LEU A 592 12.73 -30.76 -6.98
N SER A 593 11.44 -30.72 -7.31
CA SER A 593 10.40 -30.19 -6.41
C SER A 593 10.42 -30.92 -5.04
N ARG A 594 10.56 -32.24 -5.04
CA ARG A 594 10.65 -33.04 -3.81
C ARG A 594 11.95 -32.77 -3.04
N GLN A 595 13.06 -32.58 -3.75
CA GLN A 595 14.34 -32.26 -3.12
C GLN A 595 14.28 -30.92 -2.37
N TYR A 596 13.69 -29.88 -2.97
CA TYR A 596 13.48 -28.60 -2.27
C TYR A 596 12.56 -28.72 -1.05
N ALA A 597 11.52 -29.57 -1.12
CA ALA A 597 10.65 -29.82 0.02
C ALA A 597 11.42 -30.45 1.19
N LEU A 598 12.32 -31.39 0.90
CA LEU A 598 13.16 -32.05 1.90
C LEU A 598 14.18 -31.07 2.51
N ASP A 599 14.91 -30.33 1.67
CA ASP A 599 16.04 -29.51 2.12
C ASP A 599 15.61 -28.23 2.83
N TYR A 600 14.48 -27.63 2.41
CA TYR A 600 14.06 -26.30 2.89
C TYR A 600 12.77 -26.30 3.73
N GLY A 601 12.12 -27.46 3.90
CA GLY A 601 10.89 -27.58 4.68
C GLY A 601 11.04 -27.09 6.13
N ALA A 602 12.21 -27.32 6.75
CA ALA A 602 12.51 -26.84 8.11
C ALA A 602 12.52 -25.30 8.25
N TYR A 603 12.69 -24.57 7.14
CA TYR A 603 12.64 -23.11 7.09
C TYR A 603 11.23 -22.59 6.74
N GLY A 604 10.23 -23.46 6.71
CA GLY A 604 8.86 -23.11 6.30
C GLY A 604 8.71 -22.85 4.80
N ILE A 605 9.68 -23.26 3.98
CA ILE A 605 9.60 -23.16 2.53
C ILE A 605 9.03 -24.48 1.99
N ARG A 606 7.81 -24.41 1.48
CA ARG A 606 7.11 -25.56 0.89
C ARG A 606 7.49 -25.69 -0.59
N SER A 607 7.43 -26.90 -1.13
CA SER A 607 7.65 -27.13 -2.55
C SER A 607 6.69 -28.18 -3.07
N ASN A 608 5.88 -27.83 -4.07
CA ASN A 608 4.86 -28.68 -4.67
C ASN A 608 4.93 -28.62 -6.20
N ALA A 609 4.21 -29.51 -6.86
CA ALA A 609 4.14 -29.57 -8.32
C ALA A 609 2.70 -29.71 -8.81
N VAL A 610 2.43 -29.15 -9.98
CA VAL A 610 1.20 -29.43 -10.73
C VAL A 610 1.56 -30.26 -11.96
N ASN A 611 0.83 -31.36 -12.16
CA ASN A 611 0.95 -32.27 -13.28
C ASN A 611 -0.23 -32.05 -14.24
N ALA A 612 -0.03 -31.15 -15.22
CA ALA A 612 -1.06 -30.83 -16.22
C ALA A 612 -0.97 -31.72 -17.47
N ASP A 613 -2.13 -32.01 -18.09
CA ASP A 613 -2.22 -32.68 -19.39
C ASP A 613 -3.07 -31.86 -20.37
N ARG A 614 -2.68 -31.88 -21.64
CA ARG A 614 -3.40 -31.31 -22.81
C ARG A 614 -3.97 -29.90 -22.63
N ILE A 615 -3.18 -28.94 -22.19
CA ILE A 615 -3.59 -27.54 -22.13
C ILE A 615 -3.26 -26.81 -23.43
N ARG A 616 -4.26 -26.19 -24.09
CA ARG A 616 -4.03 -25.31 -25.24
C ARG A 616 -3.08 -24.19 -24.85
N SER A 617 -1.92 -24.15 -25.49
CA SER A 617 -0.81 -23.30 -25.07
C SER A 617 0.23 -23.18 -26.19
N GLY A 618 1.30 -22.41 -25.93
CA GLY A 618 2.46 -22.41 -26.82
C GLY A 618 3.14 -23.80 -26.95
N LEU A 619 2.93 -24.71 -26.00
CA LEU A 619 3.45 -26.09 -26.07
C LEU A 619 2.51 -27.06 -26.81
N LEU A 620 1.21 -26.84 -26.76
CA LEU A 620 0.21 -27.63 -27.47
C LEU A 620 -0.60 -26.69 -28.36
N THR A 621 -0.07 -26.45 -29.55
CA THR A 621 -0.65 -25.56 -30.55
C THR A 621 -1.78 -26.23 -31.30
N ASP A 622 -2.66 -25.46 -31.95
CA ASP A 622 -3.76 -26.02 -32.75
C ASP A 622 -3.25 -26.94 -33.86
N ALA A 623 -2.09 -26.64 -34.47
CA ALA A 623 -1.46 -27.52 -35.45
C ALA A 623 -1.06 -28.89 -34.86
N MET A 624 -0.53 -28.90 -33.63
CA MET A 624 -0.21 -30.15 -32.93
C MET A 624 -1.46 -30.93 -32.52
N ILE A 625 -2.53 -30.23 -32.13
CA ILE A 625 -3.81 -30.83 -31.80
C ILE A 625 -4.40 -31.51 -33.03
N ALA A 626 -4.48 -30.81 -34.16
CA ALA A 626 -4.96 -31.33 -35.44
C ALA A 626 -4.15 -32.55 -35.92
N SER A 627 -2.82 -32.47 -35.83
CA SER A 627 -1.94 -33.59 -36.22
C SER A 627 -2.17 -34.83 -35.34
N ARG A 628 -2.29 -34.66 -34.03
CA ARG A 628 -2.41 -35.78 -33.07
C ARG A 628 -3.81 -36.38 -33.01
N SER A 629 -4.85 -35.56 -33.15
CA SER A 629 -6.23 -36.04 -33.24
C SER A 629 -6.39 -36.90 -34.51
N GLY A 630 -5.88 -36.41 -35.64
CA GLY A 630 -5.84 -37.15 -36.91
C GLY A 630 -5.07 -38.47 -36.81
N ALA A 631 -3.88 -38.47 -36.21
CA ALA A 631 -3.10 -39.69 -36.00
C ALA A 631 -3.79 -40.73 -35.08
N ARG A 632 -4.75 -40.29 -34.26
CA ARG A 632 -5.57 -41.15 -33.38
C ARG A 632 -6.94 -41.48 -33.94
N GLY A 633 -7.30 -40.94 -35.12
CA GLY A 633 -8.60 -41.16 -35.74
C GLY A 633 -9.78 -40.56 -34.96
N VAL A 634 -9.56 -39.48 -34.20
CA VAL A 634 -10.60 -38.80 -33.40
C VAL A 634 -10.67 -37.32 -33.76
N SER A 635 -11.79 -36.66 -33.47
CA SER A 635 -11.88 -35.20 -33.60
C SER A 635 -10.97 -34.48 -32.61
N GLU A 636 -10.67 -33.20 -32.87
CA GLU A 636 -9.90 -32.38 -31.93
C GLU A 636 -10.59 -32.26 -30.57
N LYS A 637 -11.93 -32.14 -30.56
CA LYS A 637 -12.72 -32.10 -29.33
C LYS A 637 -12.54 -33.38 -28.52
N GLU A 638 -12.74 -34.54 -29.16
CA GLU A 638 -12.55 -35.84 -28.51
C GLU A 638 -11.10 -36.07 -28.07
N TYR A 639 -10.11 -35.55 -28.81
CA TYR A 639 -8.72 -35.60 -28.41
C TYR A 639 -8.47 -34.77 -27.15
N MET A 640 -9.00 -33.55 -27.07
CA MET A 640 -8.80 -32.65 -25.92
C MET A 640 -9.59 -33.10 -24.69
N SER A 641 -10.76 -33.71 -24.89
CA SER A 641 -11.61 -34.26 -23.83
C SER A 641 -11.42 -35.76 -23.59
N GLY A 642 -10.37 -36.36 -24.16
CA GLY A 642 -10.09 -37.80 -24.10
C GLY A 642 -9.49 -38.23 -22.77
N ASN A 643 -10.22 -37.99 -21.68
CA ASN A 643 -9.93 -38.31 -20.28
C ASN A 643 -11.21 -38.85 -19.61
N LEU A 644 -11.12 -39.31 -18.35
CA LEU A 644 -12.23 -39.98 -17.67
C LEU A 644 -13.44 -39.08 -17.40
N LEU A 645 -13.23 -37.77 -17.26
CA LEU A 645 -14.31 -36.80 -17.07
C LEU A 645 -14.97 -36.38 -18.39
N GLY A 646 -14.37 -36.68 -19.54
CA GLY A 646 -14.89 -36.26 -20.84
C GLY A 646 -14.85 -34.74 -21.04
N GLN A 647 -13.93 -34.03 -20.39
CA GLN A 647 -13.86 -32.56 -20.40
C GLN A 647 -12.50 -32.06 -20.86
N GLU A 648 -12.47 -30.96 -21.62
CA GLU A 648 -11.21 -30.28 -21.92
C GLU A 648 -10.66 -29.59 -20.66
N VAL A 649 -9.37 -29.76 -20.39
CA VAL A 649 -8.69 -29.13 -19.26
C VAL A 649 -8.10 -27.79 -19.71
N THR A 650 -8.35 -26.74 -18.95
CA THR A 650 -8.00 -25.37 -19.30
C THR A 650 -6.82 -24.83 -18.49
N ALA A 651 -6.26 -23.69 -18.94
CA ALA A 651 -5.25 -22.97 -18.17
C ALA A 651 -5.78 -22.47 -16.82
N ASP A 652 -7.08 -22.15 -16.73
CA ASP A 652 -7.71 -21.72 -15.48
C ASP A 652 -7.78 -22.88 -14.47
N ASP A 653 -8.02 -24.11 -14.91
CA ASP A 653 -8.00 -25.30 -14.03
C ASP A 653 -6.62 -25.51 -13.41
N VAL A 654 -5.55 -25.32 -14.20
CA VAL A 654 -4.17 -25.40 -13.71
C VAL A 654 -3.85 -24.24 -12.74
N ALA A 655 -4.32 -23.03 -13.04
CA ALA A 655 -4.19 -21.88 -12.15
C ALA A 655 -4.86 -22.12 -10.79
N GLN A 656 -6.05 -22.75 -10.78
CA GLN A 656 -6.73 -23.13 -9.53
C GLN A 656 -5.92 -24.12 -8.70
N ALA A 657 -5.28 -25.11 -9.34
CA ALA A 657 -4.40 -26.05 -8.63
C ALA A 657 -3.18 -25.34 -8.01
N PHE A 658 -2.55 -24.41 -8.75
CA PHE A 658 -1.47 -23.60 -8.18
C PHE A 658 -1.95 -22.73 -7.01
N LEU A 659 -3.12 -22.11 -7.11
CA LEU A 659 -3.69 -21.33 -6.01
C LEU A 659 -3.96 -22.23 -4.79
N HIS A 660 -4.53 -23.41 -4.99
CA HIS A 660 -4.78 -24.37 -3.92
C HIS A 660 -3.48 -24.75 -3.20
N GLN A 661 -2.43 -25.11 -3.94
CA GLN A 661 -1.13 -25.44 -3.35
C GLN A 661 -0.44 -24.24 -2.68
N ALA A 662 -0.64 -23.03 -3.20
CA ALA A 662 -0.16 -21.80 -2.56
C ALA A 662 -0.82 -21.56 -1.20
N LEU A 663 -2.11 -21.87 -1.07
CA LEU A 663 -2.90 -21.70 0.16
C LEU A 663 -2.79 -22.88 1.15
N ALA A 664 -2.36 -24.05 0.69
CA ALA A 664 -2.25 -25.25 1.52
C ALA A 664 -1.03 -25.21 2.46
N GLU A 665 -1.13 -24.48 3.58
CA GLU A 665 -0.03 -24.23 4.54
C GLU A 665 0.57 -25.50 5.17
N ARG A 666 -0.14 -26.64 5.13
CA ARG A 666 0.30 -27.93 5.70
C ARG A 666 0.71 -28.96 4.63
N THR A 667 0.85 -28.53 3.38
CA THR A 667 1.14 -29.40 2.24
C THR A 667 2.48 -29.04 1.58
N THR A 668 3.41 -30.00 1.56
CA THR A 668 4.70 -29.93 0.86
C THR A 668 5.01 -31.29 0.20
N ALA A 669 5.82 -31.29 -0.86
CA ALA A 669 6.08 -32.43 -1.74
C ALA A 669 4.84 -33.01 -2.45
N ASP A 670 3.73 -32.27 -2.47
CA ASP A 670 2.50 -32.67 -3.16
C ASP A 670 2.63 -32.52 -4.68
N VAL A 671 1.95 -33.41 -5.39
CA VAL A 671 1.84 -33.35 -6.85
C VAL A 671 0.38 -33.45 -7.24
N THR A 672 -0.26 -32.30 -7.45
CA THR A 672 -1.66 -32.22 -7.87
C THR A 672 -1.76 -32.47 -9.37
N THR A 673 -2.52 -33.49 -9.77
CA THR A 673 -2.75 -33.81 -11.19
C THR A 673 -3.99 -33.09 -11.72
N VAL A 674 -3.87 -32.42 -12.87
CA VAL A 674 -4.93 -31.65 -13.53
C VAL A 674 -5.03 -32.10 -14.99
N ASP A 675 -5.74 -33.21 -15.21
CA ASP A 675 -5.76 -33.91 -16.50
C ASP A 675 -7.11 -34.55 -16.87
N GLY A 676 -8.16 -34.30 -16.09
CA GLY A 676 -9.49 -34.90 -16.27
C GLY A 676 -9.55 -36.40 -16.01
N GLY A 677 -8.57 -36.96 -15.28
CA GLY A 677 -8.50 -38.37 -14.91
C GLY A 677 -7.75 -39.23 -15.93
N ASN A 678 -6.67 -38.75 -16.52
CA ASN A 678 -5.86 -39.57 -17.43
C ASN A 678 -5.07 -40.63 -16.64
N ILE A 679 -5.70 -41.80 -16.47
CA ILE A 679 -5.25 -42.88 -15.56
C ILE A 679 -3.81 -43.32 -15.78
N ALA A 680 -3.32 -43.23 -17.00
CA ALA A 680 -1.97 -43.64 -17.33
C ALA A 680 -0.91 -42.69 -16.73
N ALA A 681 -1.29 -41.47 -16.36
CA ALA A 681 -0.45 -40.46 -15.70
C ALA A 681 -0.72 -40.35 -14.18
N ALA A 682 -1.56 -41.22 -13.62
CA ALA A 682 -1.88 -41.21 -12.19
C ALA A 682 -0.64 -41.53 -11.35
N LEU A 683 -0.39 -40.69 -10.35
CA LEU A 683 0.70 -40.85 -9.39
C LEU A 683 0.27 -41.86 -8.32
N ARG A 684 1.10 -42.88 -8.07
CA ARG A 684 0.89 -43.92 -7.06
C ARG A 684 1.95 -43.84 -5.98
#